data_AF-A0AAY5EE55-F1
#
_entry.id   AF-A0AAY5EE55-F1
#
_cell.length_a   1.000
_cell.length_b   1.000
_cell.length_c   1.000
_cell.angle_alpha   90.00
_cell.angle_beta   90.00
_cell.angle_gamma   90.00
#
_symmetry.space_group_name_H-M   'P 1'
#
loop_
_entity.id
_entity.type
_entity.pdbx_description
1 polymer ?
#
loop_
_entity_poly.entity_id
_entity_poly.type
_entity_poly.pdbx_seq_one_letter_code
_entity_poly.pdbx_strand_id
1 'polypeptide(L)'
;MGDDSEWMTLPTDQKCEHKVWKARLSGYTEALQQFQRVTDEKSPEWGKYQGLIKTFVADSNAVAQLKGLEAALAYVEKAHVASRTVGEVVSGVVCKVFNQPKARAKELGSDICLMYIEIEKGLDNKNPKIRIKEEKSLKVLKWNFITPREEYVDQLKTQMMPCVAKWLMEDLFHSDFQRHVKAIGTLIEHLEAETGATVSCLDLILKWFTLRFFDTNTSVLMKALEYLRVLFQMLINKDYHLTEHEATSFIPYLILKMGEPKDVVRKDVRGICRLLGQVYPASKIFLFLMDGTKSKNSKQRAECLEELGCLVGMCGMLVFQQTASNALREIAGHIADRDTAVRNAALNALVTAYNICGEQVYKLIGQLSEKSMSMLEERLKRSVKKPSAPAASRPPEEKPSGSANACLLRKPSLRLSEIRSQNAAVQKQNSEVPCMFQLDQNFIMELPELFIPNLAVVDSEEPWLDMPEFKFSLVEPVCSINLIISQVASSDAKTSIQALTKIAEILRHNSEWQVMSGHVDELVVSLLMQLRLLASRRMAAERLEAQRDVDELYSSVIGSLNQLVLAGKLAQEASPGVLKDLVQALLSLILDPQQQQCGGESQLIRAVHILLSTLLKTADSTSTLSALLMLLQESCNSSTCSSEFKELVMKCHWRMIKLLPEKVEALYLDRVLLDIHNFLKVFPREVIRQKPIDLIHRTVKTLLHTLYRLVGPKIMDHLSLIENRDESAVEAHLKRAMKHYVPSLSQVVRSCKCSWLLVFTVHLKPAGPVKSSTKSAAVPFSTENFNPAHFQERLRVRCGLPVVSSKPALPSSMDMLQSQLSQLLEAREEQDSQNVRPRSPVTPVGPPPDLSDFIARLERIKANLH
;
A
#
# COMPACT_ATOMS: atom_id res chain seq x y z
N MET A 1 -18.76 67.12 8.20
CA MET A 1 -17.67 66.15 8.36
C MET A 1 -18.34 64.82 8.70
N GLY A 2 -17.99 63.73 8.01
CA GLY A 2 -18.54 62.39 8.34
C GLY A 2 -17.91 61.85 9.62
N ASP A 3 -18.62 60.95 10.31
CA ASP A 3 -18.19 60.47 11.62
C ASP A 3 -16.98 59.52 11.50
N ASP A 4 -15.88 59.89 12.15
CA ASP A 4 -14.61 59.14 12.17
C ASP A 4 -14.70 57.90 13.09
N SER A 5 -15.90 57.59 13.62
CA SER A 5 -16.18 56.58 14.66
C SER A 5 -16.98 55.36 14.20
N GLU A 6 -17.74 55.41 13.09
CA GLU A 6 -18.68 54.35 12.68
C GLU A 6 -18.04 52.95 12.64
N TRP A 7 -16.82 52.87 12.07
CA TRP A 7 -16.05 51.63 11.92
C TRP A 7 -15.61 50.99 13.23
N MET A 8 -15.66 51.69 14.37
CA MET A 8 -15.28 51.12 15.68
C MET A 8 -16.23 49.99 16.10
N THR A 9 -17.48 50.03 15.64
CA THR A 9 -18.53 49.02 15.90
C THR A 9 -18.36 47.73 15.08
N LEU A 10 -17.54 47.75 14.03
CA LEU A 10 -17.40 46.62 13.10
C LEU A 10 -16.65 45.43 13.74
N PRO A 11 -16.93 44.19 13.30
CA PRO A 11 -16.11 43.02 13.57
C PRO A 11 -14.63 43.22 13.17
N THR A 12 -13.72 42.59 13.91
CA THR A 12 -12.26 42.74 13.73
C THR A 12 -11.80 42.35 12.32
N ASP A 13 -12.35 41.29 11.75
CA ASP A 13 -12.14 40.85 10.37
C ASP A 13 -12.52 41.94 9.35
N GLN A 14 -13.70 42.57 9.52
CA GLN A 14 -14.16 43.65 8.64
C GLN A 14 -13.34 44.95 8.82
N LYS A 15 -12.87 45.24 10.03
CA LYS A 15 -11.92 46.33 10.28
C LYS A 15 -10.62 46.16 9.51
N CYS A 16 -10.08 44.94 9.42
CA CYS A 16 -8.85 44.63 8.69
C CYS A 16 -8.92 44.93 7.18
N GLU A 17 -10.09 44.85 6.55
CA GLU A 17 -10.26 45.19 5.13
C GLU A 17 -10.78 46.62 4.89
N HIS A 18 -11.07 47.38 5.95
CA HIS A 18 -11.76 48.66 5.82
C HIS A 18 -10.94 49.72 5.04
N LYS A 19 -11.63 50.58 4.29
CA LYS A 19 -11.00 51.60 3.42
C LYS A 19 -10.10 52.57 4.20
N VAL A 20 -10.51 52.94 5.42
CA VAL A 20 -9.76 53.86 6.29
C VAL A 20 -8.61 53.13 7.00
N TRP A 21 -7.37 53.59 6.82
CA TRP A 21 -6.18 52.94 7.39
C TRP A 21 -6.16 52.92 8.93
N LYS A 22 -6.76 53.91 9.61
CA LYS A 22 -6.96 53.91 11.07
C LYS A 22 -7.75 52.67 11.53
N ALA A 23 -8.80 52.32 10.78
CA ALA A 23 -9.65 51.17 11.08
C ALA A 23 -8.88 49.85 10.89
N ARG A 24 -8.09 49.72 9.81
CA ARG A 24 -7.22 48.56 9.61
C ARG A 24 -6.17 48.43 10.70
N LEU A 25 -5.56 49.53 11.15
CA LEU A 25 -4.63 49.53 12.28
C LEU A 25 -5.30 49.06 13.59
N SER A 26 -6.56 49.42 13.84
CA SER A 26 -7.35 48.85 14.94
C SER A 26 -7.59 47.36 14.73
N GLY A 27 -8.06 46.95 13.55
CA GLY A 27 -8.29 45.56 13.17
C GLY A 27 -7.07 44.67 13.38
N TYR A 28 -5.89 45.06 12.87
CA TYR A 28 -4.64 44.31 13.07
C TYR A 28 -4.23 44.26 14.56
N THR A 29 -4.52 45.31 15.34
CA THR A 29 -4.23 45.34 16.79
C THR A 29 -5.17 44.42 17.57
N GLU A 30 -6.46 44.41 17.24
CA GLU A 30 -7.48 43.50 17.77
C GLU A 30 -7.17 42.04 17.38
N ALA A 31 -6.81 41.79 16.12
CA ALA A 31 -6.46 40.47 15.59
C ALA A 31 -5.20 39.92 16.27
N LEU A 32 -4.14 40.73 16.45
CA LEU A 32 -2.97 40.34 17.24
C LEU A 32 -3.35 39.92 18.67
N GLN A 33 -4.24 40.65 19.34
CA GLN A 33 -4.71 40.26 20.67
C GLN A 33 -5.53 38.97 20.64
N GLN A 34 -6.30 38.71 19.57
CA GLN A 34 -7.01 37.43 19.39
C GLN A 34 -6.01 36.27 19.20
N PHE A 35 -5.03 36.41 18.30
CA PHE A 35 -3.99 35.40 18.05
C PHE A 35 -3.12 35.13 19.29
N GLN A 36 -2.89 36.15 20.12
CA GLN A 36 -2.22 35.97 21.41
C GLN A 36 -3.07 35.19 22.43
N ARG A 37 -4.40 35.38 22.44
CA ARG A 37 -5.34 34.72 23.37
C ARG A 37 -5.78 33.32 22.94
N VAL A 38 -5.80 33.00 21.65
CA VAL A 38 -6.14 31.65 21.17
C VAL A 38 -5.01 30.68 21.52
N THR A 39 -5.35 29.64 22.26
CA THR A 39 -4.44 28.57 22.72
C THR A 39 -4.58 27.27 21.94
N ASP A 40 -5.60 27.12 21.11
CA ASP A 40 -5.83 25.96 20.24
C ASP A 40 -5.43 26.28 18.80
N GLU A 41 -4.37 25.65 18.31
CA GLU A 41 -3.84 25.75 16.95
C GLU A 41 -4.86 25.36 15.86
N LYS A 42 -5.87 24.54 16.23
CA LYS A 42 -6.91 24.01 15.32
C LYS A 42 -8.24 24.77 15.43
N SER A 43 -8.30 25.83 16.23
CA SER A 43 -9.51 26.67 16.38
C SER A 43 -10.04 27.17 15.02
N PRO A 44 -11.36 27.12 14.77
CA PRO A 44 -11.95 27.63 13.53
C PRO A 44 -11.75 29.15 13.34
N GLU A 45 -11.44 29.88 14.41
CA GLU A 45 -11.11 31.32 14.36
C GLU A 45 -9.94 31.63 13.43
N TRP A 46 -8.93 30.75 13.36
CA TRP A 46 -7.80 30.92 12.42
C TRP A 46 -8.26 30.91 10.96
N GLY A 47 -9.30 30.13 10.63
CA GLY A 47 -9.83 30.03 9.28
C GLY A 47 -10.38 31.35 8.73
N LYS A 48 -10.93 32.21 9.59
CA LYS A 48 -11.46 33.54 9.22
C LYS A 48 -10.38 34.44 8.62
N TYR A 49 -9.16 34.35 9.14
CA TYR A 49 -8.04 35.19 8.73
C TYR A 49 -7.21 34.58 7.58
N GLN A 50 -7.47 33.33 7.19
CA GLN A 50 -6.69 32.63 6.15
C GLN A 50 -6.70 33.38 4.79
N GLY A 51 -7.81 34.01 4.42
CA GLY A 51 -7.89 34.86 3.21
C GLY A 51 -7.38 36.29 3.41
N LEU A 52 -7.41 36.78 4.65
CA LEU A 52 -7.12 38.17 5.01
C LEU A 52 -5.62 38.42 5.22
N ILE A 53 -4.87 37.42 5.69
CA ILE A 53 -3.49 37.60 6.19
C ILE A 53 -2.50 38.14 5.13
N LYS A 54 -2.80 37.98 3.84
CA LYS A 54 -2.04 38.63 2.74
C LYS A 54 -2.19 40.16 2.73
N THR A 55 -3.32 40.72 3.13
CA THR A 55 -3.55 42.18 3.14
C THR A 55 -2.75 42.85 4.25
N PHE A 56 -2.56 42.15 5.38
CA PHE A 56 -1.81 42.62 6.55
C PHE A 56 -0.36 42.95 6.19
N VAL A 57 0.32 42.05 5.47
CA VAL A 57 1.71 42.26 5.01
C VAL A 57 1.80 43.14 3.75
N ALA A 58 0.69 43.34 3.04
CA ALA A 58 0.65 44.07 1.77
C ALA A 58 -0.07 45.44 1.83
N ASP A 59 -0.40 45.94 3.03
CA ASP A 59 -1.09 47.21 3.24
C ASP A 59 -0.31 48.39 2.62
N SER A 60 -1.05 49.38 2.08
CA SER A 60 -0.48 50.59 1.48
C SER A 60 0.01 51.61 2.50
N ASN A 61 -0.44 51.53 3.76
CA ASN A 61 -0.01 52.44 4.82
C ASN A 61 1.08 51.78 5.69
N ALA A 62 2.30 52.33 5.67
CA ALA A 62 3.45 51.78 6.39
C ALA A 62 3.39 51.83 7.92
N VAL A 63 2.32 52.37 8.54
CA VAL A 63 2.04 52.23 9.99
C VAL A 63 1.08 51.07 10.22
N ALA A 64 -0.01 50.99 9.45
CA ALA A 64 -0.93 49.87 9.48
C ALA A 64 -0.20 48.54 9.13
N GLN A 65 0.57 48.51 8.05
CA GLN A 65 1.36 47.34 7.62
C GLN A 65 2.34 46.85 8.69
N LEU A 66 2.97 47.75 9.45
CA LEU A 66 3.90 47.35 10.51
C LEU A 66 3.17 46.59 11.63
N LYS A 67 1.94 47.00 11.96
CA LYS A 67 1.07 46.27 12.89
C LYS A 67 0.51 44.99 12.27
N GLY A 68 0.22 45.02 10.97
CA GLY A 68 -0.15 43.86 10.17
C GLY A 68 0.93 42.78 10.18
N LEU A 69 2.22 43.15 10.13
CA LEU A 69 3.35 42.24 10.25
C LEU A 69 3.45 41.59 11.63
N GLU A 70 3.26 42.35 12.71
CA GLU A 70 3.22 41.78 14.07
C GLU A 70 2.05 40.79 14.23
N ALA A 71 0.88 41.10 13.69
CA ALA A 71 -0.28 40.20 13.66
C ALA A 71 -0.05 38.99 12.74
N ALA A 72 0.66 39.16 11.61
CA ALA A 72 0.99 38.07 10.69
C ALA A 72 1.99 37.09 11.31
N LEU A 73 3.01 37.56 12.02
CA LEU A 73 3.94 36.67 12.74
C LEU A 73 3.20 35.83 13.79
N ALA A 74 2.41 36.46 14.65
CA ALA A 74 1.63 35.76 15.69
C ALA A 74 0.55 34.81 15.14
N TYR A 75 0.10 35.01 13.90
CA TYR A 75 -0.76 34.06 13.17
C TYR A 75 0.07 32.87 12.66
N VAL A 76 1.20 33.13 12.00
CA VAL A 76 2.06 32.07 11.41
C VAL A 76 2.66 31.16 12.49
N GLU A 77 3.03 31.71 13.66
CA GLU A 77 3.53 30.96 14.81
C GLU A 77 2.55 29.90 15.37
N LYS A 78 1.23 30.07 15.16
CA LYS A 78 0.19 29.33 15.90
C LYS A 78 -0.91 28.69 15.07
N ALA A 79 -1.21 29.23 13.88
CA ALA A 79 -2.34 28.76 13.10
C ALA A 79 -1.95 27.49 12.32
N HIS A 80 -2.62 26.36 12.60
CA HIS A 80 -2.44 25.12 11.82
C HIS A 80 -2.64 25.32 10.30
N VAL A 81 -3.46 26.29 9.93
CA VAL A 81 -3.75 26.68 8.54
C VAL A 81 -2.72 27.64 7.89
N ALA A 82 -1.72 28.15 8.62
CA ALA A 82 -0.70 29.05 8.08
C ALA A 82 0.07 28.44 6.89
N SER A 83 0.26 27.12 6.89
CA SER A 83 0.80 26.36 5.76
C SER A 83 0.13 26.62 4.40
N ARG A 84 -1.13 27.10 4.39
CA ARG A 84 -1.88 27.42 3.17
C ARG A 84 -1.67 28.85 2.67
N THR A 85 -1.05 29.71 3.48
CA THR A 85 -0.89 31.15 3.20
C THR A 85 0.55 31.55 2.83
N VAL A 86 1.49 30.59 2.83
CA VAL A 86 2.93 30.78 2.50
C VAL A 86 3.12 31.62 1.23
N GLY A 87 2.58 31.16 0.09
CA GLY A 87 2.82 31.79 -1.21
C GLY A 87 2.35 33.25 -1.30
N GLU A 88 1.15 33.54 -0.81
CA GLU A 88 0.60 34.90 -0.85
C GLU A 88 1.33 35.84 0.12
N VAL A 89 1.65 35.37 1.33
CA VAL A 89 2.27 36.20 2.37
C VAL A 89 3.76 36.41 2.11
N VAL A 90 4.51 35.37 1.73
CA VAL A 90 5.93 35.51 1.35
C VAL A 90 6.08 36.39 0.10
N SER A 91 5.17 36.28 -0.88
CA SER A 91 5.13 37.22 -2.01
C SER A 91 4.88 38.66 -1.53
N GLY A 92 3.90 38.88 -0.66
CA GLY A 92 3.65 40.19 -0.04
C GLY A 92 4.86 40.78 0.69
N VAL A 93 5.56 39.97 1.48
CA VAL A 93 6.77 40.36 2.21
C VAL A 93 7.92 40.71 1.24
N VAL A 94 8.21 39.85 0.28
CA VAL A 94 9.30 40.07 -0.69
C VAL A 94 9.03 41.31 -1.56
N CYS A 95 7.79 41.53 -2.00
CA CYS A 95 7.44 42.64 -2.88
C CYS A 95 7.23 43.98 -2.14
N LYS A 96 6.67 44.00 -0.91
CA LYS A 96 6.27 45.24 -0.23
C LYS A 96 6.93 45.52 1.13
N VAL A 97 7.66 44.58 1.72
CA VAL A 97 8.23 44.73 3.07
C VAL A 97 9.75 44.92 3.02
N PHE A 98 10.49 44.03 2.34
CA PHE A 98 11.95 44.18 2.21
C PHE A 98 12.38 45.43 1.45
N ASN A 99 11.50 45.99 0.63
CA ASN A 99 11.69 47.24 -0.12
C ASN A 99 11.45 48.53 0.71
N GLN A 100 11.03 48.43 1.97
CA GLN A 100 10.79 49.63 2.82
C GLN A 100 12.07 50.17 3.47
N PRO A 101 12.10 51.45 3.89
CA PRO A 101 13.21 52.00 4.68
C PRO A 101 13.20 51.57 6.17
N LYS A 102 12.10 51.01 6.69
CA LYS A 102 11.97 50.67 8.12
C LYS A 102 12.65 49.35 8.47
N ALA A 103 13.70 49.38 9.29
CA ALA A 103 14.42 48.19 9.77
C ALA A 103 13.49 47.13 10.40
N ARG A 104 12.69 47.52 11.41
CA ARG A 104 11.71 46.65 12.10
C ARG A 104 10.69 45.96 11.17
N ALA A 105 10.39 46.55 10.01
CA ALA A 105 9.53 45.89 9.02
C ALA A 105 10.27 44.74 8.32
N LYS A 106 11.57 44.90 8.01
CA LYS A 106 12.40 43.85 7.43
C LYS A 106 12.76 42.74 8.43
N GLU A 107 12.93 43.08 9.70
CA GLU A 107 13.10 42.12 10.80
C GLU A 107 11.88 41.18 10.86
N LEU A 108 10.69 41.72 11.14
CA LEU A 108 9.43 40.95 11.15
C LEU A 108 9.17 40.21 9.84
N GLY A 109 9.49 40.81 8.69
CA GLY A 109 9.39 40.14 7.39
C GLY A 109 10.36 38.96 7.22
N SER A 110 11.53 39.01 7.85
CA SER A 110 12.48 37.90 7.88
C SER A 110 11.98 36.79 8.79
N ASP A 111 11.50 37.14 9.99
CA ASP A 111 10.96 36.19 10.98
C ASP A 111 9.76 35.41 10.42
N ILE A 112 8.82 36.10 9.75
CA ILE A 112 7.68 35.47 9.04
C ILE A 112 8.17 34.48 7.97
N CYS A 113 9.19 34.84 7.19
CA CYS A 113 9.74 33.95 6.16
C CYS A 113 10.50 32.74 6.76
N LEU A 114 11.18 32.91 7.89
CA LEU A 114 11.85 31.82 8.61
C LEU A 114 10.81 30.85 9.17
N MET A 115 9.79 31.34 9.89
CA MET A 115 8.69 30.52 10.41
C MET A 115 7.95 29.76 9.30
N TYR A 116 7.68 30.39 8.15
CA TYR A 116 7.10 29.66 7.02
C TYR A 116 8.00 28.56 6.48
N ILE A 117 9.32 28.73 6.45
CA ILE A 117 10.26 27.69 6.04
C ILE A 117 10.32 26.55 7.07
N GLU A 118 10.15 26.83 8.36
CA GLU A 118 10.02 25.77 9.38
C GLU A 118 8.69 25.00 9.25
N ILE A 119 7.60 25.69 8.91
CA ILE A 119 6.31 25.07 8.59
C ILE A 119 6.39 24.22 7.31
N GLU A 120 7.03 24.71 6.24
CA GLU A 120 7.29 23.94 5.02
C GLU A 120 8.16 22.70 5.31
N LYS A 121 9.32 22.87 5.96
CA LYS A 121 10.19 21.75 6.37
C LYS A 121 9.45 20.76 7.26
N GLY A 122 8.60 21.24 8.16
CA GLY A 122 7.76 20.41 9.02
C GLY A 122 6.73 19.59 8.24
N LEU A 123 6.20 20.12 7.14
CA LEU A 123 5.29 19.41 6.24
C LEU A 123 6.01 18.46 5.28
N ASP A 124 7.16 18.85 4.75
CA ASP A 124 8.06 18.00 3.97
C ASP A 124 8.50 16.79 4.80
N ASN A 125 8.92 17.01 6.05
CA ASN A 125 9.24 15.94 7.00
C ASN A 125 8.02 15.14 7.46
N LYS A 126 6.79 15.67 7.43
CA LYS A 126 5.56 14.89 7.67
C LYS A 126 5.18 13.99 6.49
N ASN A 127 5.57 14.35 5.27
CA ASN A 127 5.16 13.63 4.06
C ASN A 127 6.16 12.51 3.66
N PRO A 128 5.80 11.22 3.74
CA PRO A 128 6.72 10.11 3.38
C PRO A 128 7.23 10.20 1.94
N LYS A 129 6.40 10.70 1.01
CA LYS A 129 6.81 10.84 -0.41
C LYS A 129 7.94 11.86 -0.58
N ILE A 130 8.02 12.87 0.30
CA ILE A 130 9.05 13.90 0.26
C ILE A 130 10.31 13.41 0.98
N ARG A 131 10.20 12.78 2.16
CA ARG A 131 11.32 12.08 2.82
C ARG A 131 12.06 11.13 1.88
N ILE A 132 11.31 10.27 1.17
CA ILE A 132 11.85 9.32 0.17
C ILE A 132 12.52 10.06 -1.00
N LYS A 133 11.95 11.18 -1.47
CA LYS A 133 12.53 11.98 -2.56
C LYS A 133 13.84 12.64 -2.13
N GLU A 134 13.92 13.16 -0.91
CA GLU A 134 15.11 13.82 -0.37
C GLU A 134 16.28 12.83 -0.26
N GLU A 135 16.04 11.64 0.30
CA GLU A 135 17.05 10.57 0.44
C GLU A 135 17.49 10.02 -0.92
N LYS A 136 16.57 9.86 -1.89
CA LYS A 136 16.91 9.54 -3.28
C LYS A 136 17.73 10.62 -3.99
N SER A 137 17.54 11.90 -3.61
CA SER A 137 18.31 13.04 -4.13
C SER A 137 19.60 13.31 -3.36
N LEU A 138 19.99 12.44 -2.42
CA LEU A 138 21.20 12.56 -1.58
C LEU A 138 21.31 13.87 -0.77
N LYS A 139 20.16 14.51 -0.47
CA LYS A 139 20.10 15.67 0.44
C LYS A 139 20.23 15.28 1.92
N VAL A 140 19.88 14.03 2.21
CA VAL A 140 19.96 13.40 3.54
C VAL A 140 20.66 12.04 3.35
N LEU A 141 21.29 11.54 4.41
CA LEU A 141 22.03 10.29 4.40
C LEU A 141 21.09 9.12 4.07
N LYS A 142 21.56 8.23 3.18
CA LYS A 142 20.88 6.97 2.88
C LYS A 142 20.97 6.03 4.09
N TRP A 143 19.87 5.39 4.47
CA TRP A 143 19.80 4.55 5.65
C TRP A 143 20.42 3.15 5.43
N ASN A 144 21.76 3.10 5.30
CA ASN A 144 22.52 1.88 5.01
C ASN A 144 23.88 1.78 5.75
N PHE A 145 23.94 2.26 7.00
CA PHE A 145 25.11 2.11 7.87
C PHE A 145 25.36 0.65 8.31
N ILE A 146 26.61 0.34 8.67
CA ILE A 146 26.98 -0.95 9.32
C ILE A 146 26.77 -0.88 10.84
N THR A 147 27.11 0.27 11.44
CA THR A 147 26.89 0.61 12.86
C THR A 147 26.32 2.03 12.89
N PRO A 148 25.27 2.32 13.69
CA PRO A 148 24.69 3.65 13.75
C PRO A 148 25.71 4.66 14.29
N ARG A 149 25.69 5.86 13.71
CA ARG A 149 26.48 7.02 14.12
C ARG A 149 25.53 8.18 14.44
N GLU A 150 26.02 9.15 15.19
CA GLU A 150 25.29 10.35 15.62
C GLU A 150 24.59 11.07 14.45
N GLU A 151 25.26 11.20 13.30
CA GLU A 151 24.71 11.76 12.05
C GLU A 151 23.37 11.11 11.59
N TYR A 152 23.17 9.81 11.82
CA TYR A 152 21.90 9.12 11.52
C TYR A 152 20.85 9.33 12.61
N VAL A 153 21.28 9.46 13.87
CA VAL A 153 20.40 9.70 15.01
C VAL A 153 19.80 11.10 14.90
N ASP A 154 20.60 12.12 14.61
CA ASP A 154 20.14 13.51 14.47
C ASP A 154 19.29 13.73 13.21
N GLN A 155 19.64 13.08 12.09
CA GLN A 155 18.78 13.07 10.91
C GLN A 155 17.39 12.50 11.24
N LEU A 156 17.34 11.32 11.87
CA LEU A 156 16.08 10.68 12.23
C LEU A 156 15.29 11.51 13.25
N LYS A 157 15.95 12.04 14.27
CA LYS A 157 15.37 12.92 15.30
C LYS A 157 14.76 14.18 14.66
N THR A 158 15.42 14.78 13.68
CA THR A 158 14.94 15.93 12.92
C THR A 158 13.71 15.59 12.06
N GLN A 159 13.70 14.42 11.42
CA GLN A 159 12.57 13.95 10.62
C GLN A 159 11.36 13.52 11.47
N MET A 160 11.60 12.97 12.67
CA MET A 160 10.54 12.55 13.61
C MET A 160 9.93 13.71 14.40
N MET A 161 10.70 14.78 14.70
CA MET A 161 10.25 15.91 15.53
C MET A 161 8.92 16.55 15.08
N PRO A 162 8.64 16.82 13.79
CA PRO A 162 7.34 17.33 13.38
C PRO A 162 6.24 16.25 13.29
N CYS A 163 6.61 14.96 13.30
CA CYS A 163 5.70 13.83 13.15
C CYS A 163 5.19 13.26 14.47
N VAL A 164 5.94 13.45 15.56
CA VAL A 164 5.77 12.74 16.85
C VAL A 164 5.64 13.76 17.97
N ALA A 165 4.74 13.50 18.94
CA ALA A 165 4.52 14.39 20.07
C ALA A 165 5.81 14.62 20.89
N LYS A 166 6.05 15.86 21.34
CA LYS A 166 7.31 16.27 21.99
C LYS A 166 7.71 15.39 23.19
N TRP A 167 6.77 15.06 24.07
CA TRP A 167 7.02 14.19 25.23
C TRP A 167 7.45 12.76 24.82
N LEU A 168 6.96 12.27 23.67
CA LEU A 168 7.32 10.96 23.14
C LEU A 168 8.70 11.02 22.45
N MET A 169 9.02 12.13 21.75
CA MET A 169 10.37 12.39 21.24
C MET A 169 11.42 12.43 22.37
N GLU A 170 11.08 13.02 23.52
CA GLU A 170 11.96 13.07 24.71
C GLU A 170 12.25 11.68 25.29
N ASP A 171 11.27 10.78 25.33
CA ASP A 171 11.48 9.39 25.81
C ASP A 171 12.09 8.45 24.73
N LEU A 172 11.84 8.69 23.43
CA LEU A 172 12.38 7.90 22.31
C LEU A 172 13.87 8.15 22.04
N PHE A 173 14.40 9.32 22.40
CA PHE A 173 15.79 9.72 22.15
C PHE A 173 16.58 9.99 23.45
N HIS A 174 16.13 9.44 24.58
CA HIS A 174 16.84 9.56 25.85
C HIS A 174 18.07 8.64 25.92
N SER A 175 18.99 8.95 26.83
CA SER A 175 20.10 8.06 27.21
C SER A 175 19.68 6.87 28.09
N ASP A 176 18.40 6.76 28.45
CA ASP A 176 17.89 5.76 29.41
C ASP A 176 17.01 4.73 28.72
N PHE A 177 17.43 3.46 28.82
CA PHE A 177 16.72 2.34 28.23
C PHE A 177 15.33 2.11 28.85
N GLN A 178 15.08 2.55 30.09
CA GLN A 178 13.75 2.46 30.71
C GLN A 178 12.74 3.39 30.02
N ARG A 179 13.18 4.58 29.60
CA ARG A 179 12.36 5.49 28.78
C ARG A 179 12.11 4.94 27.39
N HIS A 180 13.08 4.26 26.77
CA HIS A 180 12.83 3.52 25.53
C HIS A 180 11.76 2.42 25.72
N VAL A 181 11.82 1.63 26.80
CA VAL A 181 10.80 0.60 27.10
C VAL A 181 9.42 1.23 27.34
N LYS A 182 9.35 2.36 28.07
CA LYS A 182 8.12 3.14 28.30
C LYS A 182 7.53 3.64 26.97
N ALA A 183 8.35 4.30 26.14
CA ALA A 183 7.94 4.84 24.84
C ALA A 183 7.39 3.74 23.91
N ILE A 184 8.05 2.58 23.87
CA ILE A 184 7.55 1.42 23.10
C ILE A 184 6.24 0.90 23.69
N GLY A 185 6.07 0.90 25.02
CA GLY A 185 4.81 0.59 25.69
C GLY A 185 3.65 1.46 25.19
N THR A 186 3.80 2.78 25.26
CA THR A 186 2.77 3.73 24.79
C THR A 186 2.54 3.64 23.28
N LEU A 187 3.58 3.35 22.49
CA LEU A 187 3.43 3.05 21.06
C LEU A 187 2.60 1.79 20.79
N ILE A 188 2.66 0.75 21.63
CA ILE A 188 1.77 -0.43 21.53
C ILE A 188 0.33 -0.03 21.88
N GLU A 189 0.14 0.68 22.99
CA GLU A 189 -1.18 1.07 23.51
C GLU A 189 -1.99 1.92 22.52
N HIS A 190 -1.33 2.84 21.81
CA HIS A 190 -1.97 3.73 20.83
C HIS A 190 -2.05 3.16 19.40
N LEU A 191 -1.41 2.02 19.11
CA LEU A 191 -1.25 1.49 17.76
C LEU A 191 -2.57 1.25 17.00
N GLU A 192 -3.59 0.75 17.68
CA GLU A 192 -4.90 0.47 17.06
C GLU A 192 -5.74 1.75 16.85
N ALA A 193 -5.59 2.74 17.74
CA ALA A 193 -6.28 4.03 17.63
C ALA A 193 -5.66 4.92 16.53
N GLU A 194 -4.33 4.96 16.46
CA GLU A 194 -3.59 5.92 15.62
C GLU A 194 -3.02 5.28 14.33
N THR A 195 -3.62 4.19 13.84
CA THR A 195 -3.16 3.44 12.65
C THR A 195 -2.82 4.32 11.43
N GLY A 196 -3.61 5.36 11.14
CA GLY A 196 -3.35 6.28 10.02
C GLY A 196 -2.11 7.16 10.20
N ALA A 197 -1.83 7.59 11.44
CA ALA A 197 -0.61 8.32 11.78
C ALA A 197 0.61 7.38 11.77
N THR A 198 0.46 6.16 12.32
CA THR A 198 1.50 5.12 12.27
C THR A 198 1.94 4.82 10.84
N VAL A 199 1.00 4.60 9.91
CA VAL A 199 1.30 4.34 8.49
C VAL A 199 1.97 5.57 7.83
N SER A 200 1.53 6.79 8.16
CA SER A 200 2.12 8.02 7.61
C SER A 200 3.58 8.26 8.05
N CYS A 201 4.02 7.60 9.12
CA CYS A 201 5.34 7.76 9.76
C CYS A 201 6.13 6.43 9.81
N LEU A 202 5.71 5.41 9.05
CA LEU A 202 6.16 4.02 9.20
C LEU A 202 7.67 3.86 8.94
N ASP A 203 8.19 4.51 7.90
CA ASP A 203 9.63 4.58 7.60
C ASP A 203 10.44 5.11 8.78
N LEU A 204 9.97 6.16 9.46
CA LEU A 204 10.64 6.75 10.62
C LEU A 204 10.61 5.83 11.85
N ILE A 205 9.45 5.21 12.10
CA ILE A 205 9.27 4.24 13.19
C ILE A 205 10.19 3.03 12.98
N LEU A 206 10.20 2.44 11.77
CA LEU A 206 11.06 1.32 11.44
C LEU A 206 12.54 1.69 11.55
N LYS A 207 12.96 2.86 11.02
CA LYS A 207 14.32 3.40 11.18
C LYS A 207 14.72 3.54 12.66
N TRP A 208 13.84 4.03 13.53
CA TRP A 208 14.11 4.11 14.98
C TRP A 208 14.37 2.72 15.59
N PHE A 209 13.56 1.71 15.24
CA PHE A 209 13.81 0.34 15.70
C PHE A 209 15.14 -0.23 15.19
N THR A 210 15.62 0.15 14.00
CA THR A 210 16.96 -0.27 13.56
C THR A 210 18.09 0.31 14.42
N LEU A 211 17.93 1.49 15.02
CA LEU A 211 18.90 2.00 16.01
C LEU A 211 18.89 1.13 17.27
N ARG A 212 17.69 0.82 17.79
CA ARG A 212 17.49 -0.02 18.99
C ARG A 212 18.00 -1.46 18.80
N PHE A 213 18.14 -1.94 17.57
CA PHE A 213 18.77 -3.23 17.27
C PHE A 213 20.29 -3.27 17.56
N PHE A 214 20.97 -2.12 17.74
CA PHE A 214 22.37 -2.07 18.16
C PHE A 214 22.55 -1.90 19.68
N ASP A 215 21.46 -1.72 20.44
CA ASP A 215 21.53 -1.64 21.90
C ASP A 215 21.95 -3.00 22.51
N THR A 216 22.82 -2.94 23.50
CA THR A 216 23.22 -4.10 24.32
C THR A 216 22.12 -4.55 25.29
N ASN A 217 21.09 -3.72 25.50
CA ASN A 217 20.03 -3.97 26.47
C ASN A 217 18.93 -4.88 25.90
N THR A 218 18.92 -6.15 26.34
CA THR A 218 17.94 -7.11 25.83
C THR A 218 16.48 -6.82 26.21
N SER A 219 16.20 -5.97 27.21
CA SER A 219 14.83 -5.62 27.58
C SER A 219 14.20 -4.66 26.57
N VAL A 220 14.96 -3.69 26.06
CA VAL A 220 14.57 -2.84 24.92
C VAL A 220 14.31 -3.71 23.69
N LEU A 221 15.21 -4.66 23.39
CA LEU A 221 15.08 -5.55 22.24
C LEU A 221 13.82 -6.44 22.33
N MET A 222 13.53 -7.04 23.48
CA MET A 222 12.30 -7.83 23.67
C MET A 222 11.05 -6.96 23.46
N LYS A 223 11.00 -5.76 24.04
CA LYS A 223 9.85 -4.84 23.89
C LYS A 223 9.71 -4.32 22.45
N ALA A 224 10.82 -4.09 21.76
CA ALA A 224 10.85 -3.71 20.35
C ALA A 224 10.27 -4.81 19.45
N LEU A 225 10.66 -6.08 19.65
CA LEU A 225 10.13 -7.20 18.87
C LEU A 225 8.65 -7.45 19.18
N GLU A 226 8.21 -7.23 20.43
CA GLU A 226 6.79 -7.23 20.80
C GLU A 226 5.99 -6.19 19.99
N TYR A 227 6.43 -4.93 19.95
CA TYR A 227 5.78 -3.88 19.14
C TYR A 227 5.82 -4.21 17.66
N LEU A 228 6.96 -4.59 17.10
CA LEU A 228 7.11 -4.91 15.67
C LEU A 228 6.19 -6.05 15.25
N ARG A 229 5.98 -7.07 16.09
CA ARG A 229 5.03 -8.15 15.83
C ARG A 229 3.58 -7.64 15.74
N VAL A 230 3.16 -6.73 16.63
CA VAL A 230 1.81 -6.14 16.56
C VAL A 230 1.69 -5.15 15.40
N LEU A 231 2.73 -4.36 15.13
CA LEU A 231 2.82 -3.46 13.97
C LEU A 231 2.62 -4.22 12.66
N PHE A 232 3.42 -5.26 12.39
CA PHE A 232 3.27 -6.02 11.14
C PHE A 232 1.93 -6.75 11.08
N GLN A 233 1.39 -7.21 12.21
CA GLN A 233 0.03 -7.76 12.23
C GLN A 233 -1.05 -6.69 11.92
N MET A 234 -0.85 -5.44 12.34
CA MET A 234 -1.69 -4.29 12.00
C MET A 234 -1.59 -3.93 10.51
N LEU A 235 -0.37 -3.92 9.94
CA LEU A 235 -0.15 -3.67 8.51
C LEU A 235 -0.83 -4.74 7.63
N ILE A 236 -0.72 -6.03 7.98
CA ILE A 236 -1.48 -7.11 7.32
C ILE A 236 -2.98 -6.89 7.46
N ASN A 237 -3.46 -6.45 8.63
CA ASN A 237 -4.87 -6.13 8.87
C ASN A 237 -5.38 -4.89 8.09
N LYS A 238 -4.48 -4.10 7.50
CA LYS A 238 -4.76 -2.92 6.66
C LYS A 238 -4.42 -3.14 5.18
N ASP A 239 -3.96 -4.34 4.82
CA ASP A 239 -3.44 -4.68 3.48
C ASP A 239 -2.27 -3.77 3.02
N TYR A 240 -1.51 -3.23 3.98
CA TYR A 240 -0.41 -2.31 3.68
C TYR A 240 0.81 -3.07 3.18
N HIS A 241 1.24 -2.74 1.96
CA HIS A 241 2.42 -3.29 1.33
C HIS A 241 3.62 -2.35 1.54
N LEU A 242 4.72 -2.87 2.09
CA LEU A 242 5.96 -2.11 2.30
C LEU A 242 6.53 -1.65 0.96
N THR A 243 6.94 -0.38 0.89
CA THR A 243 7.76 0.13 -0.20
C THR A 243 9.18 -0.45 -0.14
N GLU A 244 9.87 -0.43 -1.28
CA GLU A 244 11.30 -0.75 -1.36
C GLU A 244 12.14 0.04 -0.35
N HIS A 245 11.71 1.26 -0.01
CA HIS A 245 12.45 2.16 0.87
C HIS A 245 12.35 1.74 2.34
N GLU A 246 11.14 1.44 2.82
CA GLU A 246 10.92 0.90 4.18
C GLU A 246 11.59 -0.47 4.32
N ALA A 247 11.48 -1.33 3.30
CA ALA A 247 12.10 -2.65 3.29
C ALA A 247 13.65 -2.58 3.34
N THR A 248 14.27 -1.78 2.47
CA THR A 248 15.75 -1.65 2.44
C THR A 248 16.32 -0.94 3.68
N SER A 249 15.57 -0.01 4.29
CA SER A 249 16.00 0.65 5.53
C SER A 249 15.73 -0.15 6.81
N PHE A 250 14.97 -1.25 6.77
CA PHE A 250 14.61 -2.06 7.95
C PHE A 250 15.11 -3.52 7.92
N ILE A 251 14.83 -4.26 6.83
CA ILE A 251 14.99 -5.73 6.79
C ILE A 251 16.44 -6.19 7.03
N PRO A 252 17.49 -5.55 6.47
CA PRO A 252 18.89 -5.94 6.74
C PRO A 252 19.23 -5.93 8.24
N TYR A 253 18.72 -4.93 8.97
CA TYR A 253 18.98 -4.75 10.39
C TYR A 253 18.22 -5.76 11.27
N LEU A 254 16.98 -6.13 10.88
CA LEU A 254 16.25 -7.22 11.54
C LEU A 254 16.99 -8.56 11.40
N ILE A 255 17.57 -8.83 10.23
CA ILE A 255 18.31 -10.07 9.94
C ILE A 255 19.59 -10.19 10.79
N LEU A 256 20.22 -9.08 11.20
CA LEU A 256 21.31 -9.13 12.19
C LEU A 256 20.86 -9.79 13.51
N LYS A 257 19.61 -9.57 13.92
CA LYS A 257 19.04 -10.08 15.17
C LYS A 257 18.61 -11.56 15.10
N MET A 258 18.65 -12.18 13.92
CA MET A 258 18.66 -13.66 13.82
C MET A 258 19.93 -14.27 14.43
N GLY A 259 21.02 -13.50 14.59
CA GLY A 259 22.25 -13.99 15.22
C GLY A 259 22.23 -14.11 16.75
N GLU A 260 21.14 -13.70 17.41
CA GLU A 260 21.09 -13.45 18.85
C GLU A 260 21.26 -14.72 19.73
N PRO A 261 22.00 -14.64 20.85
CA PRO A 261 22.23 -15.81 21.71
C PRO A 261 20.96 -16.30 22.40
N LYS A 262 20.01 -15.40 22.71
CA LYS A 262 18.73 -15.74 23.35
C LYS A 262 17.78 -16.38 22.35
N ASP A 263 17.32 -17.59 22.65
CA ASP A 263 16.44 -18.39 21.79
C ASP A 263 15.08 -17.73 21.52
N VAL A 264 14.50 -17.07 22.53
CA VAL A 264 13.23 -16.34 22.43
C VAL A 264 13.34 -15.21 21.40
N VAL A 265 14.43 -14.44 21.45
CA VAL A 265 14.70 -13.33 20.52
C VAL A 265 14.73 -13.81 19.07
N ARG A 266 15.41 -14.94 18.81
CA ARG A 266 15.45 -15.53 17.45
C ARG A 266 14.07 -16.01 16.98
N LYS A 267 13.28 -16.63 17.87
CA LYS A 267 11.89 -17.03 17.59
C LYS A 267 10.98 -15.84 17.28
N ASP A 268 11.11 -14.73 18.00
CA ASP A 268 10.31 -13.52 17.74
C ASP A 268 10.73 -12.83 16.44
N VAL A 269 12.04 -12.70 16.15
CA VAL A 269 12.56 -12.21 14.86
C VAL A 269 12.08 -13.08 13.70
N ARG A 270 12.15 -14.40 13.84
CA ARG A 270 11.65 -15.38 12.86
C ARG A 270 10.14 -15.24 12.63
N GLY A 271 9.36 -15.01 13.70
CA GLY A 271 7.94 -14.67 13.63
C GLY A 271 7.68 -13.40 12.82
N ILE A 272 8.44 -12.33 13.07
CA ILE A 272 8.34 -11.07 12.32
C ILE A 272 8.70 -11.26 10.84
N CYS A 273 9.72 -12.07 10.50
CA CYS A 273 10.05 -12.35 9.10
C CYS A 273 8.92 -13.08 8.34
N ARG A 274 8.11 -13.90 9.03
CA ARG A 274 6.92 -14.55 8.45
C ARG A 274 5.72 -13.60 8.32
N LEU A 275 5.67 -12.53 9.11
CA LEU A 275 4.72 -11.42 8.91
C LEU A 275 5.18 -10.49 7.77
N LEU A 276 6.49 -10.21 7.67
CA LEU A 276 7.09 -9.48 6.54
C LEU A 276 6.77 -10.14 5.19
N GLY A 277 6.80 -11.48 5.12
CA GLY A 277 6.42 -12.24 3.93
C GLY A 277 4.96 -12.11 3.48
N GLN A 278 4.11 -11.41 4.24
CA GLN A 278 2.72 -11.08 3.89
C GLN A 278 2.52 -9.59 3.54
N VAL A 279 3.52 -8.73 3.76
CA VAL A 279 3.49 -7.29 3.43
C VAL A 279 4.59 -6.86 2.46
N TYR A 280 5.49 -7.77 2.08
CA TYR A 280 6.60 -7.50 1.16
C TYR A 280 6.93 -8.74 0.32
N PRO A 281 7.29 -8.62 -0.97
CA PRO A 281 7.45 -9.79 -1.85
C PRO A 281 8.49 -10.79 -1.34
N ALA A 282 8.08 -12.05 -1.21
CA ALA A 282 8.93 -13.14 -0.68
C ALA A 282 10.26 -13.30 -1.45
N SER A 283 10.28 -13.08 -2.77
CA SER A 283 11.50 -13.12 -3.58
C SER A 283 12.50 -12.01 -3.25
N LYS A 284 12.04 -10.85 -2.73
CA LYS A 284 12.93 -9.77 -2.26
C LYS A 284 13.41 -10.03 -0.83
N ILE A 285 12.58 -10.61 0.03
CA ILE A 285 13.00 -11.08 1.37
C ILE A 285 14.09 -12.15 1.24
N PHE A 286 13.94 -13.06 0.27
CA PHE A 286 14.93 -14.08 -0.05
C PHE A 286 16.32 -13.49 -0.33
N LEU A 287 16.42 -12.40 -1.10
CA LEU A 287 17.71 -11.73 -1.36
C LEU A 287 18.37 -11.23 -0.06
N PHE A 288 17.63 -10.56 0.82
CA PHE A 288 18.15 -10.12 2.11
C PHE A 288 18.58 -11.29 3.02
N LEU A 289 17.85 -12.41 3.00
CA LEU A 289 18.20 -13.62 3.75
C LEU A 289 19.44 -14.33 3.17
N MET A 290 19.61 -14.34 1.84
CA MET A 290 20.83 -14.83 1.17
C MET A 290 22.05 -14.03 1.62
N ASP A 291 21.96 -12.70 1.69
CA ASP A 291 23.02 -11.87 2.28
C ASP A 291 23.24 -12.15 3.77
N GLY A 292 22.19 -12.47 4.52
CA GLY A 292 22.28 -12.97 5.89
C GLY A 292 23.14 -14.24 6.04
N THR A 293 23.15 -15.13 5.04
CA THR A 293 24.02 -16.32 5.05
C THR A 293 25.51 -16.00 4.93
N LYS A 294 25.89 -14.79 4.50
CA LYS A 294 27.29 -14.33 4.40
C LYS A 294 27.85 -13.84 5.74
N SER A 295 27.04 -13.83 6.80
CA SER A 295 27.44 -13.35 8.13
C SER A 295 28.56 -14.18 8.77
N LYS A 296 29.46 -13.51 9.50
CA LYS A 296 30.48 -14.15 10.33
C LYS A 296 29.87 -14.98 11.48
N ASN A 297 28.67 -14.62 11.96
CA ASN A 297 27.97 -15.31 13.04
C ASN A 297 27.27 -16.58 12.51
N SER A 298 27.67 -17.76 12.97
CA SER A 298 27.10 -19.03 12.49
C SER A 298 25.63 -19.23 12.86
N LYS A 299 25.16 -18.68 14.00
CA LYS A 299 23.74 -18.71 14.35
C LYS A 299 22.89 -17.95 13.33
N GLN A 300 23.38 -16.78 12.91
CA GLN A 300 22.72 -15.99 11.87
C GLN A 300 22.67 -16.74 10.55
N ARG A 301 23.78 -17.38 10.13
CA ARG A 301 23.81 -18.21 8.91
C ARG A 301 22.79 -19.35 8.97
N ALA A 302 22.74 -20.09 10.08
CA ALA A 302 21.83 -21.21 10.27
C ALA A 302 20.35 -20.78 10.22
N GLU A 303 19.98 -19.74 10.97
CA GLU A 303 18.59 -19.24 11.01
C GLU A 303 18.16 -18.66 9.65
N CYS A 304 19.05 -17.97 8.92
CA CYS A 304 18.78 -17.52 7.56
C CYS A 304 18.55 -18.69 6.61
N LEU A 305 19.39 -19.74 6.66
CA LEU A 305 19.24 -20.94 5.83
C LEU A 305 17.96 -21.73 6.14
N GLU A 306 17.53 -21.78 7.41
CA GLU A 306 16.25 -22.40 7.77
C GLU A 306 15.05 -21.63 7.19
N GLU A 307 15.02 -20.29 7.30
CA GLU A 307 13.90 -19.51 6.74
C GLU A 307 13.95 -19.39 5.22
N LEU A 308 15.13 -19.43 4.59
CA LEU A 308 15.27 -19.65 3.14
C LEU A 308 14.62 -20.98 2.73
N GLY A 309 14.90 -22.06 3.46
CA GLY A 309 14.23 -23.35 3.28
C GLY A 309 12.70 -23.28 3.46
N CYS A 310 12.22 -22.51 4.44
CA CYS A 310 10.78 -22.30 4.64
C CYS A 310 10.13 -21.52 3.49
N LEU A 311 10.73 -20.42 3.02
CA LEU A 311 10.23 -19.64 1.89
C LEU A 311 10.16 -20.48 0.61
N VAL A 312 11.20 -21.26 0.34
CA VAL A 312 11.23 -22.21 -0.80
C VAL A 312 10.12 -23.26 -0.66
N GLY A 313 9.92 -23.82 0.53
CA GLY A 313 8.83 -24.76 0.81
C GLY A 313 7.41 -24.17 0.68
N MET A 314 7.23 -22.88 0.96
CA MET A 314 5.93 -22.20 0.88
C MET A 314 5.58 -21.68 -0.52
N CYS A 315 6.57 -21.21 -1.28
CA CYS A 315 6.36 -20.47 -2.52
C CYS A 315 7.00 -21.14 -3.77
N GLY A 316 7.62 -22.31 -3.60
CA GLY A 316 8.20 -23.11 -4.68
C GLY A 316 9.39 -22.43 -5.37
N MET A 317 9.59 -22.76 -6.65
CA MET A 317 10.69 -22.19 -7.46
C MET A 317 10.51 -20.69 -7.76
N LEU A 318 9.31 -20.12 -7.58
CA LEU A 318 9.01 -18.70 -7.88
C LEU A 318 9.85 -17.72 -7.05
N VAL A 319 10.29 -18.12 -5.85
CA VAL A 319 11.12 -17.29 -4.95
C VAL A 319 12.46 -16.93 -5.58
N PHE A 320 13.04 -17.86 -6.36
CA PHE A 320 14.38 -17.74 -6.92
C PHE A 320 14.46 -16.86 -8.17
N GLN A 321 13.32 -16.45 -8.76
CA GLN A 321 13.26 -15.67 -10.00
C GLN A 321 14.21 -16.24 -11.08
N GLN A 322 15.09 -15.42 -11.68
CA GLN A 322 16.08 -15.85 -12.67
C GLN A 322 17.40 -16.38 -12.06
N THR A 323 17.56 -16.36 -10.73
CA THR A 323 18.86 -16.58 -10.05
C THR A 323 19.00 -17.94 -9.36
N ALA A 324 18.06 -18.87 -9.59
CA ALA A 324 17.99 -20.19 -8.94
C ALA A 324 19.30 -20.98 -8.92
N SER A 325 20.05 -20.99 -10.03
CA SER A 325 21.33 -21.71 -10.12
C SER A 325 22.43 -21.09 -9.26
N ASN A 326 22.43 -19.78 -9.05
CA ASN A 326 23.41 -19.10 -8.21
C ASN A 326 23.03 -19.23 -6.73
N ALA A 327 21.75 -19.03 -6.40
CA ALA A 327 21.25 -19.15 -5.03
C ALA A 327 21.36 -20.58 -4.47
N LEU A 328 20.99 -21.61 -5.25
CA LEU A 328 21.12 -23.01 -4.81
C LEU A 328 22.58 -23.45 -4.67
N ARG A 329 23.48 -22.95 -5.53
CA ARG A 329 24.94 -23.17 -5.42
C ARG A 329 25.52 -22.51 -4.16
N GLU A 330 25.07 -21.29 -3.85
CA GLU A 330 25.48 -20.57 -2.63
C GLU A 330 24.96 -21.27 -1.36
N ILE A 331 23.68 -21.68 -1.32
CA ILE A 331 23.10 -22.50 -0.25
C ILE A 331 23.89 -23.81 -0.08
N ALA A 332 24.28 -24.47 -1.18
CA ALA A 332 25.05 -25.71 -1.14
C ALA A 332 26.51 -25.54 -0.68
N GLY A 333 27.10 -24.36 -0.86
CA GLY A 333 28.41 -24.03 -0.26
C GLY A 333 28.42 -24.17 1.26
N HIS A 334 27.30 -23.87 1.92
CA HIS A 334 27.16 -23.97 3.38
C HIS A 334 27.11 -25.42 3.92
N ILE A 335 27.05 -26.44 3.06
CA ILE A 335 27.30 -27.84 3.49
C ILE A 335 28.74 -28.01 4.01
N ALA A 336 29.69 -27.22 3.50
CA ALA A 336 31.08 -27.24 3.92
C ALA A 336 31.37 -26.38 5.18
N ASP A 337 30.37 -25.74 5.79
CA ASP A 337 30.59 -24.93 7.00
C ASP A 337 31.12 -25.80 8.16
N ARG A 338 31.91 -25.19 9.04
CA ARG A 338 32.45 -25.81 10.26
C ARG A 338 31.33 -26.06 11.28
N ASP A 339 30.36 -25.17 11.36
CA ASP A 339 29.23 -25.24 12.29
C ASP A 339 28.21 -26.31 11.86
N THR A 340 27.77 -27.12 12.83
CA THR A 340 26.85 -28.24 12.58
C THR A 340 25.40 -27.80 12.36
N ALA A 341 24.97 -26.67 12.95
CA ALA A 341 23.65 -26.12 12.72
C ALA A 341 23.56 -25.52 11.31
N VAL A 342 24.56 -24.73 10.90
CA VAL A 342 24.64 -24.17 9.53
C VAL A 342 24.58 -25.27 8.48
N ARG A 343 25.41 -26.31 8.63
CA ARG A 343 25.44 -27.47 7.74
C ARG A 343 24.10 -28.21 7.66
N ASN A 344 23.43 -28.39 8.80
CA ASN A 344 22.11 -29.02 8.82
C ASN A 344 21.02 -28.15 8.18
N ALA A 345 21.04 -26.83 8.41
CA ALA A 345 20.11 -25.89 7.79
C ALA A 345 20.26 -25.88 6.26
N ALA A 346 21.49 -25.81 5.74
CA ALA A 346 21.80 -25.90 4.32
C ALA A 346 21.28 -27.21 3.69
N LEU A 347 21.55 -28.35 4.32
CA LEU A 347 21.05 -29.66 3.87
C LEU A 347 19.52 -29.72 3.87
N ASN A 348 18.85 -29.18 4.90
CA ASN A 348 17.39 -29.17 4.99
C ASN A 348 16.74 -28.26 3.93
N ALA A 349 17.33 -27.09 3.66
CA ALA A 349 16.88 -26.19 2.59
C ALA A 349 16.99 -26.84 1.20
N LEU A 350 18.08 -27.57 0.93
CA LEU A 350 18.27 -28.31 -0.32
C LEU A 350 17.35 -29.53 -0.45
N VAL A 351 17.07 -30.26 0.63
CA VAL A 351 16.03 -31.30 0.65
C VAL A 351 14.67 -30.70 0.30
N THR A 352 14.35 -29.52 0.83
CA THR A 352 13.09 -28.82 0.49
C THR A 352 13.06 -28.41 -0.98
N ALA A 353 14.14 -27.87 -1.53
CA ALA A 353 14.26 -27.56 -2.96
C ALA A 353 14.13 -28.81 -3.85
N TYR A 354 14.71 -29.95 -3.44
CA TYR A 354 14.61 -31.23 -4.16
C TYR A 354 13.17 -31.76 -4.16
N ASN A 355 12.43 -31.61 -3.05
CA ASN A 355 11.02 -31.99 -3.00
C ASN A 355 10.12 -31.19 -3.96
N ILE A 356 10.59 -30.05 -4.50
CA ILE A 356 9.86 -29.18 -5.42
C ILE A 356 10.31 -29.38 -6.88
N CYS A 357 11.61 -29.61 -7.11
CA CYS A 357 12.20 -29.66 -8.47
C CYS A 357 12.90 -30.97 -8.83
N GLY A 358 12.88 -31.96 -7.93
CA GLY A 358 13.51 -33.26 -8.11
C GLY A 358 14.99 -33.18 -8.49
N GLU A 359 15.40 -34.07 -9.40
CA GLU A 359 16.78 -34.22 -9.86
C GLU A 359 17.36 -32.95 -10.53
N GLN A 360 16.52 -32.00 -10.97
CA GLN A 360 16.99 -30.75 -11.54
C GLN A 360 17.83 -29.93 -10.54
N VAL A 361 17.63 -30.13 -9.22
CA VAL A 361 18.48 -29.53 -8.18
C VAL A 361 19.95 -29.91 -8.34
N TYR A 362 20.28 -31.14 -8.75
CA TYR A 362 21.68 -31.56 -8.98
C TYR A 362 22.36 -30.75 -10.09
N LYS A 363 21.62 -30.31 -11.12
CA LYS A 363 22.15 -29.43 -12.17
C LYS A 363 22.29 -27.98 -11.70
N LEU A 364 21.45 -27.54 -10.77
CA LEU A 364 21.42 -26.16 -10.28
C LEU A 364 22.50 -25.88 -9.21
N ILE A 365 22.72 -26.81 -8.26
CA ILE A 365 23.78 -26.67 -7.23
C ILE A 365 25.19 -26.68 -7.82
N GLY A 366 25.39 -27.29 -8.99
CA GLY A 366 26.70 -27.40 -9.64
C GLY A 366 27.63 -28.38 -8.93
N GLN A 367 28.94 -28.24 -9.17
CA GLN A 367 29.93 -29.19 -8.67
C GLN A 367 30.31 -28.92 -7.20
N LEU A 368 29.94 -29.85 -6.33
CA LEU A 368 30.27 -29.85 -4.90
C LEU A 368 31.37 -30.89 -4.62
N SER A 369 32.04 -30.77 -3.46
CA SER A 369 32.98 -31.80 -3.03
C SER A 369 32.27 -33.12 -2.73
N GLU A 370 32.93 -34.24 -3.02
CA GLU A 370 32.40 -35.61 -2.88
C GLU A 370 31.79 -35.87 -1.49
N LYS A 371 32.49 -35.43 -0.43
CA LYS A 371 32.01 -35.50 0.96
C LYS A 371 30.69 -34.73 1.20
N SER A 372 30.49 -33.61 0.50
CA SER A 372 29.28 -32.78 0.58
C SER A 372 28.13 -33.39 -0.21
N MET A 373 28.42 -33.93 -1.40
CA MET A 373 27.46 -34.72 -2.21
C MET A 373 26.97 -35.93 -1.44
N SER A 374 27.88 -36.70 -0.83
CA SER A 374 27.57 -37.87 0.00
C SER A 374 26.62 -37.52 1.16
N MET A 375 26.89 -36.42 1.90
CA MET A 375 25.98 -35.94 2.95
C MET A 375 24.61 -35.48 2.41
N LEU A 376 24.55 -34.85 1.24
CA LEU A 376 23.29 -34.45 0.60
C LEU A 376 22.47 -35.66 0.17
N GLU A 377 23.08 -36.60 -0.55
CA GLU A 377 22.43 -37.84 -0.96
C GLU A 377 21.94 -38.68 0.22
N GLU A 378 22.70 -38.77 1.31
CA GLU A 378 22.28 -39.49 2.52
C GLU A 378 21.00 -38.89 3.12
N ARG A 379 20.85 -37.55 3.09
CA ARG A 379 19.65 -36.84 3.54
C ARG A 379 18.47 -37.00 2.57
N LEU A 380 18.71 -36.99 1.26
CA LEU A 380 17.70 -37.24 0.24
C LEU A 380 17.18 -38.68 0.30
N LYS A 381 18.07 -39.67 0.35
CA LYS A 381 17.75 -41.10 0.52
C LYS A 381 16.99 -41.38 1.83
N ARG A 382 17.19 -40.58 2.89
CA ARG A 382 16.42 -40.65 4.15
C ARG A 382 15.06 -39.95 4.11
N SER A 383 14.90 -38.88 3.34
CA SER A 383 13.63 -38.12 3.26
C SER A 383 12.62 -38.78 2.33
N VAL A 384 13.07 -39.37 1.20
CA VAL A 384 12.21 -40.12 0.27
C VAL A 384 11.62 -41.39 0.90
N LYS A 385 12.30 -42.01 1.88
CA LYS A 385 11.97 -43.35 2.39
C LYS A 385 10.87 -43.38 3.46
N LYS A 386 9.82 -42.55 3.32
CA LYS A 386 8.74 -42.42 4.33
C LYS A 386 7.30 -42.47 3.76
N PRO A 387 6.81 -43.64 3.29
CA PRO A 387 5.38 -43.87 3.05
C PRO A 387 4.61 -44.05 4.38
N SER A 388 3.31 -43.77 4.35
CA SER A 388 2.40 -43.98 5.49
C SER A 388 1.53 -45.24 5.32
N ALA A 389 1.59 -46.17 6.28
CA ALA A 389 0.61 -47.24 6.47
C ALA A 389 0.63 -47.75 7.94
N PRO A 390 -0.51 -48.20 8.52
CA PRO A 390 -0.60 -48.66 9.91
C PRO A 390 -0.52 -50.20 10.06
N ALA A 391 -0.03 -50.68 11.21
CA ALA A 391 -0.14 -52.07 11.64
C ALA A 391 -0.04 -52.23 13.17
N ALA A 392 -0.50 -53.36 13.71
CA ALA A 392 -0.42 -53.73 15.13
C ALA A 392 0.24 -55.13 15.33
N SER A 393 0.19 -55.66 16.56
CA SER A 393 0.57 -57.04 16.98
C SER A 393 2.04 -57.52 16.85
N ARG A 394 2.84 -57.30 17.91
CA ARG A 394 3.47 -58.26 18.88
C ARG A 394 3.90 -59.70 18.47
N PRO A 395 4.81 -60.39 19.23
CA PRO A 395 5.61 -59.99 20.42
C PRO A 395 7.14 -60.09 20.14
N PRO A 396 8.07 -60.95 20.69
CA PRO A 396 8.07 -62.02 21.73
C PRO A 396 8.94 -61.69 22.99
N GLU A 397 9.75 -62.65 23.45
CA GLU A 397 10.57 -62.82 24.69
C GLU A 397 11.92 -62.03 24.74
N GLU A 398 12.44 -61.47 25.87
CA GLU A 398 12.85 -61.96 27.22
C GLU A 398 14.33 -62.46 27.28
N LYS A 399 15.32 -61.67 27.78
CA LYS A 399 15.85 -61.53 29.19
C LYS A 399 16.98 -62.54 29.55
N PRO A 400 17.71 -62.46 30.70
CA PRO A 400 17.76 -61.44 31.78
C PRO A 400 19.19 -60.95 32.22
N SER A 401 19.23 -59.88 33.04
CA SER A 401 20.09 -59.64 34.25
C SER A 401 20.51 -58.16 34.37
N GLY A 402 20.62 -57.54 35.56
CA GLY A 402 20.20 -57.99 36.89
C GLY A 402 20.18 -56.85 37.94
N SER A 403 19.22 -56.92 38.87
CA SER A 403 19.15 -56.46 40.28
C SER A 403 20.18 -55.46 40.86
N ALA A 404 19.87 -54.51 41.76
CA ALA A 404 18.65 -53.81 42.19
C ALA A 404 19.03 -52.76 43.27
N ASN A 405 18.15 -51.80 43.59
CA ASN A 405 17.88 -51.46 45.00
C ASN A 405 16.54 -50.74 45.26
N ALA A 406 16.03 -50.96 46.47
CA ALA A 406 14.71 -50.59 47.03
C ALA A 406 14.61 -49.11 47.50
N CYS A 407 13.45 -48.51 47.85
CA CYS A 407 12.01 -48.76 47.60
C CYS A 407 11.19 -47.57 48.21
N LEU A 408 9.84 -47.65 48.19
CA LEU A 408 8.83 -46.76 48.79
C LEU A 408 8.57 -45.47 47.97
N LEU A 409 7.38 -44.84 47.92
CA LEU A 409 5.96 -45.15 48.23
C LEU A 409 5.11 -44.12 47.43
N ARG A 410 3.84 -44.28 47.03
CA ARG A 410 2.81 -45.35 47.06
C ARG A 410 1.88 -45.17 45.83
N LYS A 411 0.97 -46.12 45.57
CA LYS A 411 -0.17 -46.03 44.60
C LYS A 411 -1.42 -46.67 45.26
N PRO A 412 -2.68 -46.40 44.84
CA PRO A 412 -3.18 -46.68 43.48
C PRO A 412 -4.14 -45.64 42.86
N SER A 413 -4.59 -45.96 41.65
CA SER A 413 -5.57 -45.26 40.78
C SER A 413 -7.03 -45.43 41.21
N LEU A 414 -7.93 -44.60 40.67
CA LEU A 414 -9.11 -45.08 39.93
C LEU A 414 -9.72 -44.02 38.96
N ARG A 415 -10.46 -44.55 37.98
CA ARG A 415 -11.17 -43.97 36.80
C ARG A 415 -11.46 -42.46 36.74
N LEU A 416 -11.13 -41.87 35.59
CA LEU A 416 -11.57 -40.53 35.14
C LEU A 416 -12.76 -40.65 34.17
N SER A 417 -13.99 -40.82 34.68
CA SER A 417 -15.17 -41.00 33.81
C SER A 417 -16.49 -40.44 34.35
N GLU A 418 -16.48 -39.48 35.28
CA GLU A 418 -17.75 -39.02 35.92
C GLU A 418 -17.75 -37.56 36.42
N ILE A 419 -17.11 -36.63 35.71
CA ILE A 419 -17.23 -35.17 35.96
C ILE A 419 -17.59 -34.45 34.65
N ARG A 420 -18.86 -34.57 34.23
CA ARG A 420 -19.44 -33.82 33.10
C ARG A 420 -20.83 -33.25 33.38
N SER A 421 -21.27 -33.28 34.65
CA SER A 421 -22.67 -33.16 35.05
C SER A 421 -22.88 -32.35 36.34
N GLN A 422 -22.00 -31.39 36.65
CA GLN A 422 -22.22 -30.39 37.72
C GLN A 422 -21.41 -29.10 37.48
N ASN A 423 -21.94 -28.22 36.63
CA ASN A 423 -21.60 -26.79 36.60
C ASN A 423 -22.70 -25.93 35.91
N ALA A 424 -23.91 -26.47 35.78
CA ALA A 424 -25.04 -25.85 35.08
C ALA A 424 -26.13 -25.42 36.08
N ALA A 425 -25.87 -24.40 36.91
CA ALA A 425 -26.89 -23.85 37.83
C ALA A 425 -26.69 -22.40 38.35
N VAL A 426 -25.71 -21.59 37.88
CA VAL A 426 -25.60 -20.18 38.29
C VAL A 426 -25.30 -19.25 37.10
N GLN A 427 -26.31 -19.00 36.26
CA GLN A 427 -26.54 -17.74 35.55
C GLN A 427 -27.89 -17.81 34.82
N LYS A 428 -28.87 -17.05 35.32
CA LYS A 428 -30.22 -16.89 34.76
C LYS A 428 -30.67 -15.48 35.15
N GLN A 429 -31.37 -14.77 34.25
CA GLN A 429 -31.54 -13.30 34.26
C GLN A 429 -30.21 -12.57 33.92
N ASN A 430 -30.10 -11.69 32.92
CA ASN A 430 -31.13 -11.06 32.06
C ASN A 430 -31.01 -11.47 30.58
N SER A 431 -32.07 -11.26 29.81
CA SER A 431 -32.13 -11.56 28.38
C SER A 431 -32.69 -10.39 27.58
N GLU A 432 -31.80 -9.54 27.08
CA GLU A 432 -32.07 -8.68 25.92
C GLU A 432 -31.03 -9.00 24.84
N VAL A 433 -31.50 -9.32 23.64
CA VAL A 433 -30.66 -9.65 22.48
C VAL A 433 -30.83 -8.53 21.45
N PRO A 434 -29.80 -7.71 21.19
CA PRO A 434 -29.85 -6.72 20.11
C PRO A 434 -30.09 -7.41 18.76
N CYS A 435 -31.06 -6.91 18.00
CA CYS A 435 -31.56 -7.55 16.78
C CYS A 435 -30.61 -7.36 15.58
N MET A 436 -29.46 -8.05 15.56
CA MET A 436 -28.46 -7.99 14.47
C MET A 436 -28.89 -8.67 13.16
N PHE A 437 -30.10 -8.43 12.68
CA PHE A 437 -30.57 -8.81 11.34
C PHE A 437 -31.44 -7.76 10.63
N GLN A 438 -31.35 -6.49 11.05
CA GLN A 438 -31.73 -5.39 10.14
C GLN A 438 -30.65 -5.21 9.07
N LEU A 439 -31.03 -5.41 7.81
CA LEU A 439 -30.29 -4.88 6.67
C LEU A 439 -30.42 -3.36 6.68
N ASP A 440 -29.33 -2.68 7.05
CA ASP A 440 -29.26 -1.23 6.87
C ASP A 440 -29.30 -0.91 5.36
N GLN A 441 -30.34 -0.22 4.92
CA GLN A 441 -30.52 0.14 3.51
C GLN A 441 -29.45 1.11 3.01
N ASN A 442 -28.70 1.74 3.93
CA ASN A 442 -27.60 2.64 3.62
C ASN A 442 -26.27 1.90 3.35
N PHE A 443 -26.16 0.59 3.58
CA PHE A 443 -24.92 -0.19 3.35
C PHE A 443 -24.59 -0.43 1.86
N ILE A 444 -25.20 0.30 0.93
CA ILE A 444 -24.96 0.19 -0.53
C ILE A 444 -24.77 1.58 -1.18
N MET A 445 -24.09 2.48 -0.47
CA MET A 445 -23.29 3.61 -0.97
C MET A 445 -22.22 3.87 0.11
N GLU A 446 -21.01 4.36 -0.18
CA GLU A 446 -20.61 5.21 -1.31
C GLU A 446 -19.63 4.50 -2.27
N LEU A 447 -19.87 4.65 -3.57
CA LEU A 447 -18.78 4.86 -4.53
C LEU A 447 -18.81 6.35 -4.87
N PRO A 448 -17.67 7.07 -4.96
CA PRO A 448 -17.70 8.45 -5.45
C PRO A 448 -18.24 8.49 -6.90
N GLU A 449 -19.23 9.32 -7.15
CA GLU A 449 -19.72 9.62 -8.51
C GLU A 449 -18.71 10.50 -9.27
N LEU A 450 -17.56 9.94 -9.60
CA LEU A 450 -16.59 10.58 -10.47
C LEU A 450 -16.98 10.35 -11.93
N PHE A 451 -17.63 11.37 -12.49
CA PHE A 451 -17.93 11.54 -13.91
C PHE A 451 -18.69 10.39 -14.58
N ILE A 452 -20.00 10.40 -14.36
CA ILE A 452 -20.92 10.29 -15.50
C ILE A 452 -20.95 11.69 -16.15
N PRO A 453 -20.34 11.93 -17.32
CA PRO A 453 -20.75 13.06 -18.15
C PRO A 453 -22.19 12.82 -18.54
N ASN A 454 -23.06 13.84 -18.42
CA ASN A 454 -24.45 13.73 -18.84
C ASN A 454 -24.52 13.49 -20.35
N LEU A 455 -24.55 12.22 -20.76
CA LEU A 455 -25.12 11.81 -22.03
C LEU A 455 -26.63 12.01 -21.95
N ALA A 456 -27.03 13.26 -22.18
CA ALA A 456 -28.30 13.53 -22.82
C ALA A 456 -28.41 12.67 -24.09
N VAL A 457 -29.64 12.37 -24.51
CA VAL A 457 -29.87 11.69 -25.79
C VAL A 457 -29.38 12.62 -26.90
N VAL A 458 -28.19 12.31 -27.41
CA VAL A 458 -27.59 12.92 -28.59
C VAL A 458 -27.68 11.85 -29.67
N ASP A 459 -28.79 11.89 -30.41
CA ASP A 459 -28.87 11.23 -31.71
C ASP A 459 -27.85 11.92 -32.61
N SER A 460 -26.74 11.23 -32.88
CA SER A 460 -25.70 11.68 -33.79
C SER A 460 -25.03 10.45 -34.38
N GLU A 461 -25.57 10.02 -35.52
CA GLU A 461 -24.78 9.30 -36.52
C GLU A 461 -23.67 10.25 -36.99
N GLU A 462 -22.41 9.88 -36.82
CA GLU A 462 -21.32 10.39 -37.64
C GLU A 462 -20.41 9.25 -38.10
N PRO A 463 -19.77 9.38 -39.28
CA PRO A 463 -19.43 8.20 -40.07
C PRO A 463 -18.02 7.67 -39.76
N TRP A 464 -17.90 6.34 -39.75
CA TRP A 464 -16.59 5.71 -39.98
C TRP A 464 -16.21 5.90 -41.45
N LEU A 465 -14.96 6.31 -41.72
CA LEU A 465 -14.51 6.62 -43.08
C LEU A 465 -14.73 5.45 -44.04
N ASP A 466 -15.14 5.78 -45.27
CA ASP A 466 -15.23 4.83 -46.38
C ASP A 466 -13.93 4.05 -46.57
N MET A 467 -14.03 2.73 -46.39
CA MET A 467 -13.02 1.76 -46.81
C MET A 467 -13.63 0.87 -47.90
N PRO A 468 -12.91 0.53 -48.99
CA PRO A 468 -13.55 0.06 -50.21
C PRO A 468 -14.26 -1.30 -50.09
N GLU A 469 -15.44 -1.43 -50.71
CA GLU A 469 -16.15 -2.71 -50.87
C GLU A 469 -15.32 -3.75 -51.66
N PHE A 470 -14.56 -4.60 -50.98
CA PHE A 470 -13.96 -5.78 -51.59
C PHE A 470 -14.97 -6.93 -51.63
N LYS A 471 -15.78 -6.96 -52.70
CA LYS A 471 -16.76 -8.02 -52.98
C LYS A 471 -16.08 -9.37 -53.25
N PHE A 472 -15.94 -10.17 -52.20
CA PHE A 472 -15.67 -11.60 -52.30
C PHE A 472 -16.92 -12.41 -51.97
N SER A 473 -17.60 -12.89 -53.01
CA SER A 473 -18.56 -13.97 -52.85
C SER A 473 -17.81 -15.30 -52.69
N LEU A 474 -18.13 -16.06 -51.64
CA LEU A 474 -18.11 -17.52 -51.68
C LEU A 474 -19.04 -18.07 -50.60
N VAL A 475 -19.86 -19.05 -50.98
CA VAL A 475 -20.60 -19.92 -50.06
C VAL A 475 -19.70 -21.13 -49.75
N GLU A 476 -20.03 -21.90 -48.71
CA GLU A 476 -19.38 -23.14 -48.25
C GLU A 476 -18.16 -22.99 -47.31
N PRO A 477 -17.87 -24.01 -46.47
CA PRO A 477 -18.80 -24.66 -45.54
C PRO A 477 -18.24 -24.57 -44.09
N VAL A 478 -18.86 -25.29 -43.14
CA VAL A 478 -18.52 -25.23 -41.69
C VAL A 478 -17.03 -25.43 -41.40
N CYS A 479 -16.31 -26.25 -42.18
CA CYS A 479 -14.86 -26.45 -42.02
C CYS A 479 -14.02 -25.16 -42.16
N SER A 480 -14.50 -24.15 -42.88
CA SER A 480 -13.82 -22.85 -43.05
C SER A 480 -13.69 -22.08 -41.73
N ILE A 481 -14.63 -22.28 -40.79
CA ILE A 481 -14.73 -21.56 -39.52
C ILE A 481 -13.55 -21.90 -38.61
N ASN A 482 -13.32 -23.19 -38.38
CA ASN A 482 -12.27 -23.66 -37.47
C ASN A 482 -10.88 -23.26 -37.96
N LEU A 483 -10.69 -23.16 -39.27
CA LEU A 483 -9.49 -22.59 -39.86
C LEU A 483 -9.34 -21.11 -39.51
N ILE A 484 -10.39 -20.29 -39.66
CA ILE A 484 -10.38 -18.86 -39.27
C ILE A 484 -10.16 -18.70 -37.75
N ILE A 485 -10.84 -19.48 -36.90
CA ILE A 485 -10.66 -19.47 -35.44
C ILE A 485 -9.23 -19.84 -35.05
N SER A 486 -8.59 -20.78 -35.75
CA SER A 486 -7.17 -21.12 -35.53
C SER A 486 -6.22 -19.98 -35.92
N GLN A 487 -6.58 -19.18 -36.93
CA GLN A 487 -5.78 -18.04 -37.40
C GLN A 487 -5.83 -16.82 -36.46
N VAL A 488 -6.85 -16.70 -35.60
CA VAL A 488 -6.94 -15.64 -34.57
C VAL A 488 -5.76 -15.65 -33.60
N ALA A 489 -5.26 -16.84 -33.25
CA ALA A 489 -4.15 -17.02 -32.31
C ALA A 489 -2.76 -17.06 -33.00
N SER A 490 -2.65 -16.49 -34.22
CA SER A 490 -1.43 -16.58 -35.03
C SER A 490 -0.27 -15.74 -34.44
N SER A 491 0.95 -16.24 -34.64
CA SER A 491 2.18 -15.49 -34.37
C SER A 491 2.32 -14.28 -35.29
N ASP A 492 1.75 -14.29 -36.49
CA ASP A 492 1.65 -13.10 -37.34
C ASP A 492 0.44 -12.24 -36.95
N ALA A 493 0.70 -10.94 -36.71
CA ALA A 493 -0.33 -9.97 -36.40
C ALA A 493 -1.30 -9.76 -37.57
N LYS A 494 -0.82 -9.75 -38.83
CA LYS A 494 -1.65 -9.42 -40.01
C LYS A 494 -2.66 -10.52 -40.32
N THR A 495 -2.22 -11.78 -40.30
CA THR A 495 -3.08 -12.97 -40.35
C THR A 495 -4.13 -12.93 -39.24
N SER A 496 -3.73 -12.54 -38.03
CA SER A 496 -4.65 -12.46 -36.89
C SER A 496 -5.72 -11.37 -37.06
N ILE A 497 -5.34 -10.17 -37.51
CA ILE A 497 -6.28 -9.07 -37.82
C ILE A 497 -7.25 -9.52 -38.92
N GLN A 498 -6.77 -10.14 -40.00
CA GLN A 498 -7.64 -10.65 -41.08
C GLN A 498 -8.63 -11.72 -40.62
N ALA A 499 -8.24 -12.59 -39.68
CA ALA A 499 -9.15 -13.58 -39.09
C ALA A 499 -10.20 -12.91 -38.18
N LEU A 500 -9.78 -11.95 -37.35
CA LEU A 500 -10.67 -11.17 -36.47
C LEU A 500 -11.70 -10.37 -37.26
N THR A 501 -11.32 -9.71 -38.35
CA THR A 501 -12.25 -8.96 -39.22
C THR A 501 -13.35 -9.86 -39.77
N LYS A 502 -13.00 -11.04 -40.30
CA LYS A 502 -13.99 -12.02 -40.81
C LYS A 502 -14.94 -12.51 -39.72
N ILE A 503 -14.44 -12.77 -38.51
CA ILE A 503 -15.29 -13.14 -37.36
C ILE A 503 -16.21 -11.98 -36.96
N ALA A 504 -15.71 -10.74 -36.95
CA ALA A 504 -16.50 -9.55 -36.65
C ALA A 504 -17.56 -9.24 -37.73
N GLU A 505 -17.36 -9.66 -38.98
CA GLU A 505 -18.35 -9.63 -40.06
C GLU A 505 -19.44 -10.69 -39.83
N ILE A 506 -19.07 -11.96 -39.63
CA ILE A 506 -20.02 -13.06 -39.35
C ILE A 506 -20.90 -12.75 -38.12
N LEU A 507 -20.31 -12.19 -37.06
CA LEU A 507 -21.03 -11.78 -35.84
C LEU A 507 -21.93 -10.55 -36.04
N ARG A 508 -21.75 -9.76 -37.10
CA ARG A 508 -22.56 -8.58 -37.44
C ARG A 508 -23.78 -8.94 -38.29
N HIS A 509 -23.70 -10.00 -39.08
CA HIS A 509 -24.81 -10.43 -39.94
C HIS A 509 -25.80 -11.34 -39.19
N ASN A 510 -26.99 -10.80 -38.89
CA ASN A 510 -28.08 -11.47 -38.16
C ASN A 510 -28.63 -12.77 -38.80
N SER A 511 -28.21 -13.10 -40.03
CA SER A 511 -28.49 -14.34 -40.75
C SER A 511 -27.40 -15.41 -40.64
N GLU A 512 -26.22 -15.07 -40.11
CA GLU A 512 -25.01 -15.91 -40.16
C GLU A 512 -24.46 -16.26 -38.77
N TRP A 513 -24.91 -15.59 -37.69
CA TRP A 513 -24.50 -15.94 -36.31
C TRP A 513 -24.76 -17.41 -35.93
N GLN A 514 -25.77 -18.08 -36.53
CA GLN A 514 -25.99 -19.53 -36.31
C GLN A 514 -24.78 -20.38 -36.71
N VAL A 515 -23.96 -19.89 -37.65
CA VAL A 515 -22.73 -20.55 -38.11
C VAL A 515 -21.66 -20.56 -37.01
N MET A 516 -21.74 -19.66 -36.01
CA MET A 516 -20.86 -19.66 -34.83
C MET A 516 -21.40 -20.50 -33.66
N SER A 517 -22.62 -21.03 -33.75
CA SER A 517 -23.21 -21.87 -32.70
C SER A 517 -22.41 -23.16 -32.54
N GLY A 518 -22.10 -23.54 -31.30
CA GLY A 518 -21.19 -24.64 -30.96
C GLY A 518 -19.69 -24.30 -31.03
N HIS A 519 -19.29 -23.22 -31.72
CA HIS A 519 -17.88 -22.80 -31.86
C HIS A 519 -17.47 -21.66 -30.91
N VAL A 520 -18.39 -21.19 -30.06
CA VAL A 520 -18.19 -20.07 -29.13
C VAL A 520 -16.99 -20.30 -28.19
N ASP A 521 -16.88 -21.50 -27.61
CA ASP A 521 -15.78 -21.83 -26.69
C ASP A 521 -14.41 -21.84 -27.39
N GLU A 522 -14.34 -22.41 -28.61
CA GLU A 522 -13.11 -22.43 -29.42
C GLU A 522 -12.67 -21.01 -29.79
N LEU A 523 -13.63 -20.16 -30.20
CA LEU A 523 -13.40 -18.76 -30.52
C LEU A 523 -12.88 -17.97 -29.30
N VAL A 524 -13.52 -18.09 -28.13
CA VAL A 524 -13.08 -17.37 -26.93
C VAL A 524 -11.71 -17.87 -26.46
N VAL A 525 -11.42 -19.17 -26.55
CA VAL A 525 -10.07 -19.70 -26.24
C VAL A 525 -9.01 -19.14 -27.18
N SER A 526 -9.27 -19.05 -28.49
CA SER A 526 -8.37 -18.39 -29.44
C SER A 526 -8.16 -16.90 -29.13
N LEU A 527 -9.23 -16.16 -28.81
CA LEU A 527 -9.17 -14.75 -28.43
C LEU A 527 -8.34 -14.55 -27.13
N LEU A 528 -8.51 -15.42 -26.14
CA LEU A 528 -7.74 -15.41 -24.89
C LEU A 528 -6.27 -15.78 -25.09
N MET A 529 -5.98 -16.74 -25.99
CA MET A 529 -4.61 -17.05 -26.40
C MET A 529 -3.96 -15.83 -27.06
N GLN A 530 -4.70 -15.10 -27.91
CA GLN A 530 -4.17 -13.91 -28.56
C GLN A 530 -3.94 -12.74 -27.57
N LEU A 531 -4.79 -12.55 -26.55
CA LEU A 531 -4.52 -11.61 -25.45
C LEU A 531 -3.24 -11.99 -24.68
N ARG A 532 -2.99 -13.28 -24.44
CA ARG A 532 -1.75 -13.76 -23.80
C ARG A 532 -0.52 -13.50 -24.68
N LEU A 533 -0.63 -13.67 -26.00
CA LEU A 533 0.43 -13.36 -26.97
C LEU A 533 0.67 -11.85 -27.13
N LEU A 534 -0.37 -11.01 -27.04
CA LEU A 534 -0.24 -9.56 -27.04
C LEU A 534 0.48 -9.05 -25.78
N ALA A 535 0.15 -9.61 -24.61
CA ALA A 535 0.81 -9.28 -23.35
C ALA A 535 2.32 -9.61 -23.39
N SER A 536 2.72 -10.73 -23.99
CA SER A 536 4.14 -11.09 -24.12
C SER A 536 4.87 -10.24 -25.18
N ARG A 537 4.24 -9.91 -26.32
CA ARG A 537 4.81 -9.01 -27.35
C ARG A 537 5.07 -7.61 -26.80
N ARG A 538 4.13 -7.03 -26.05
CA ARG A 538 4.25 -5.67 -25.48
C ARG A 538 5.43 -5.54 -24.52
N MET A 539 5.76 -6.61 -23.78
CA MET A 539 6.93 -6.65 -22.88
C MET A 539 8.29 -6.70 -23.63
N ALA A 540 8.30 -6.84 -24.96
CA ALA A 540 9.49 -6.92 -25.81
C ALA A 540 9.57 -5.83 -26.90
N ALA A 541 8.63 -4.88 -26.92
CA ALA A 541 8.47 -3.90 -28.00
C ALA A 541 9.30 -2.62 -27.79
N GLU A 542 10.56 -2.61 -28.25
CA GLU A 542 11.42 -1.42 -28.21
C GLU A 542 11.16 -0.41 -29.37
N ARG A 543 10.16 -0.64 -30.24
CA ARG A 543 9.95 0.14 -31.49
C ARG A 543 8.53 0.67 -31.64
N LEU A 544 8.43 1.96 -32.00
CA LEU A 544 7.17 2.70 -32.18
C LEU A 544 6.22 2.13 -33.25
N GLU A 545 6.75 1.45 -34.26
CA GLU A 545 5.92 0.84 -35.31
C GLU A 545 5.21 -0.41 -34.80
N ALA A 546 5.93 -1.30 -34.12
CA ALA A 546 5.36 -2.50 -33.50
C ALA A 546 4.32 -2.18 -32.40
N GLN A 547 4.40 -1.00 -31.77
CA GLN A 547 3.40 -0.56 -30.80
C GLN A 547 2.04 -0.29 -31.47
N ARG A 548 2.00 0.28 -32.69
CA ARG A 548 0.74 0.52 -33.41
C ARG A 548 0.05 -0.77 -33.81
N ASP A 549 0.81 -1.71 -34.40
CA ASP A 549 0.31 -3.06 -34.75
C ASP A 549 -0.25 -3.81 -33.52
N VAL A 550 0.37 -3.61 -32.33
CA VAL A 550 -0.10 -4.17 -31.06
C VAL A 550 -1.41 -3.52 -30.58
N ASP A 551 -1.54 -2.20 -30.64
CA ASP A 551 -2.72 -1.48 -30.17
C ASP A 551 -3.93 -1.66 -31.11
N GLU A 552 -3.71 -1.76 -32.43
CA GLU A 552 -4.74 -2.13 -33.42
C GLU A 552 -5.25 -3.56 -33.19
N LEU A 553 -4.35 -4.50 -32.92
CA LEU A 553 -4.70 -5.90 -32.64
C LEU A 553 -5.38 -6.08 -31.27
N TYR A 554 -4.99 -5.33 -30.23
CA TYR A 554 -5.75 -5.25 -28.96
C TYR A 554 -7.18 -4.75 -29.21
N SER A 555 -7.32 -3.67 -29.97
CA SER A 555 -8.62 -3.07 -30.31
C SER A 555 -9.50 -4.04 -31.09
N SER A 556 -8.92 -4.78 -32.04
CA SER A 556 -9.60 -5.81 -32.85
C SER A 556 -10.08 -6.99 -32.00
N VAL A 557 -9.28 -7.47 -31.05
CA VAL A 557 -9.65 -8.58 -30.15
C VAL A 557 -10.76 -8.17 -29.18
N ILE A 558 -10.66 -7.00 -28.54
CA ILE A 558 -11.69 -6.49 -27.63
C ILE A 558 -12.99 -6.15 -28.38
N GLY A 559 -12.89 -5.60 -29.58
CA GLY A 559 -14.03 -5.37 -30.46
C GLY A 559 -14.76 -6.67 -30.82
N SER A 560 -14.02 -7.71 -31.20
CA SER A 560 -14.57 -9.04 -31.53
C SER A 560 -15.26 -9.71 -30.33
N LEU A 561 -14.64 -9.65 -29.14
CA LEU A 561 -15.26 -10.11 -27.89
C LEU A 561 -16.56 -9.34 -27.59
N ASN A 562 -16.59 -8.03 -27.83
CA ASN A 562 -17.78 -7.22 -27.59
C ASN A 562 -18.93 -7.55 -28.56
N GLN A 563 -18.65 -7.82 -29.84
CA GLN A 563 -19.67 -8.29 -30.79
C GLN A 563 -20.23 -9.66 -30.39
N LEU A 564 -19.37 -10.61 -30.00
CA LEU A 564 -19.79 -11.94 -29.53
C LEU A 564 -20.69 -11.85 -28.28
N VAL A 565 -20.36 -10.96 -27.36
CA VAL A 565 -21.13 -10.72 -26.12
C VAL A 565 -22.44 -9.98 -26.39
N LEU A 566 -22.49 -9.08 -27.38
CA LEU A 566 -23.71 -8.39 -27.81
C LEU A 566 -24.67 -9.29 -28.62
N ALA A 567 -24.14 -10.28 -29.36
CA ALA A 567 -24.95 -11.27 -30.09
C ALA A 567 -25.88 -12.10 -29.17
N GLY A 568 -25.61 -12.12 -27.86
CA GLY A 568 -26.55 -12.53 -26.81
C GLY A 568 -26.77 -14.04 -26.70
N LYS A 569 -27.34 -14.66 -27.74
CA LYS A 569 -27.58 -16.11 -27.81
C LYS A 569 -26.27 -16.90 -27.77
N LEU A 570 -25.28 -16.49 -28.56
CA LEU A 570 -23.94 -17.09 -28.55
C LEU A 570 -23.27 -16.97 -27.17
N ALA A 571 -23.45 -15.85 -26.46
CA ALA A 571 -22.92 -15.66 -25.11
C ALA A 571 -23.55 -16.60 -24.06
N GLN A 572 -24.68 -17.25 -24.36
CA GLN A 572 -25.33 -18.24 -23.50
C GLN A 572 -24.83 -19.68 -23.75
N GLU A 573 -24.20 -19.94 -24.89
CA GLU A 573 -23.57 -21.24 -25.20
C GLU A 573 -22.20 -21.42 -24.52
N ALA A 574 -21.55 -20.32 -24.13
CA ALA A 574 -20.20 -20.33 -23.55
C ALA A 574 -20.13 -21.13 -22.23
N SER A 575 -19.19 -22.06 -22.14
CA SER A 575 -19.08 -22.94 -20.97
C SER A 575 -18.59 -22.19 -19.72
N PRO A 576 -18.93 -22.66 -18.50
CA PRO A 576 -18.50 -22.00 -17.26
C PRO A 576 -16.97 -22.00 -17.06
N GLY A 577 -16.24 -22.90 -17.73
CA GLY A 577 -14.77 -22.88 -17.73
C GLY A 577 -14.21 -21.74 -18.59
N VAL A 578 -14.73 -21.59 -19.81
CA VAL A 578 -14.33 -20.52 -20.75
C VAL A 578 -14.77 -19.15 -20.24
N LEU A 579 -15.97 -19.02 -19.68
CA LEU A 579 -16.42 -17.80 -19.00
C LEU A 579 -15.52 -17.43 -17.80
N LYS A 580 -15.04 -18.42 -17.03
CA LYS A 580 -14.13 -18.21 -15.89
C LYS A 580 -12.78 -17.67 -16.36
N ASP A 581 -12.19 -18.26 -17.39
CA ASP A 581 -10.91 -17.80 -17.96
C ASP A 581 -11.04 -16.44 -18.68
N LEU A 582 -12.19 -16.16 -19.31
CA LEU A 582 -12.50 -14.86 -19.90
C LEU A 582 -12.60 -13.75 -18.83
N VAL A 583 -13.41 -13.94 -17.79
CA VAL A 583 -13.50 -12.96 -16.69
C VAL A 583 -12.15 -12.76 -16.01
N GLN A 584 -11.38 -13.84 -15.79
CA GLN A 584 -10.02 -13.74 -15.25
C GLN A 584 -9.11 -12.86 -16.11
N ALA A 585 -9.06 -13.08 -17.44
CA ALA A 585 -8.23 -12.28 -18.34
C ALA A 585 -8.64 -10.80 -18.38
N LEU A 586 -9.95 -10.52 -18.44
CA LEU A 586 -10.47 -9.14 -18.41
C LEU A 586 -10.14 -8.42 -17.10
N LEU A 587 -10.25 -9.11 -15.95
CA LEU A 587 -9.85 -8.55 -14.65
C LEU A 587 -8.33 -8.35 -14.54
N SER A 588 -7.51 -9.24 -15.11
CA SER A 588 -6.05 -9.04 -15.18
C SER A 588 -5.66 -7.84 -16.06
N LEU A 589 -6.38 -7.55 -17.15
CA LEU A 589 -6.13 -6.39 -18.01
C LEU A 589 -6.44 -5.05 -17.32
N ILE A 590 -7.45 -4.99 -16.44
CA ILE A 590 -7.76 -3.79 -15.63
C ILE A 590 -6.62 -3.49 -14.63
N LEU A 591 -5.91 -4.51 -14.17
CA LEU A 591 -4.84 -4.41 -13.17
C LEU A 591 -3.43 -4.27 -13.76
N ASP A 592 -3.27 -4.17 -15.09
CA ASP A 592 -1.95 -3.95 -15.70
C ASP A 592 -1.37 -2.57 -15.31
N PRO A 593 -0.24 -2.51 -14.59
CA PRO A 593 0.37 -1.24 -14.20
C PRO A 593 0.75 -0.34 -15.37
N GLN A 594 1.03 -0.89 -16.56
CA GLN A 594 1.32 -0.08 -17.75
C GLN A 594 0.08 0.53 -18.40
N GLN A 595 -1.13 0.03 -18.14
CA GLN A 595 -2.38 0.70 -18.53
C GLN A 595 -2.75 1.84 -17.57
N GLN A 596 -2.21 1.82 -16.34
CA GLN A 596 -2.48 2.83 -15.31
C GLN A 596 -1.45 3.99 -15.27
N GLN A 597 -0.38 3.94 -16.09
CA GLN A 597 0.67 4.98 -16.14
C GLN A 597 0.41 6.10 -17.16
N CYS A 598 -0.53 5.94 -18.10
CA CYS A 598 -1.02 7.08 -18.88
C CYS A 598 -1.93 7.96 -18.03
N GLY A 599 -1.73 9.29 -18.09
CA GLY A 599 -2.36 10.28 -17.21
C GLY A 599 -3.84 10.59 -17.47
N GLY A 600 -4.65 9.59 -17.82
CA GLY A 600 -6.08 9.69 -18.08
C GLY A 600 -6.71 8.30 -18.16
N GLU A 601 -8.04 8.21 -18.16
CA GLU A 601 -8.73 6.91 -18.28
C GLU A 601 -8.33 6.19 -19.57
N SER A 602 -7.62 5.06 -19.46
CA SER A 602 -7.32 4.24 -20.64
C SER A 602 -8.62 3.77 -21.28
N GLN A 603 -8.79 4.09 -22.56
CA GLN A 603 -9.96 3.69 -23.35
C GLN A 603 -10.13 2.17 -23.36
N LEU A 604 -9.02 1.42 -23.27
CA LEU A 604 -9.02 -0.04 -23.12
C LEU A 604 -9.66 -0.49 -21.80
N ILE A 605 -9.31 0.14 -20.67
CA ILE A 605 -9.93 -0.17 -19.36
C ILE A 605 -11.43 0.14 -19.39
N ARG A 606 -11.84 1.25 -20.02
CA ARG A 606 -13.26 1.59 -20.20
C ARG A 606 -13.99 0.57 -21.08
N ALA A 607 -13.40 0.15 -22.19
CA ALA A 607 -13.96 -0.89 -23.07
C ALA A 607 -14.09 -2.24 -22.35
N VAL A 608 -13.08 -2.64 -21.56
CA VAL A 608 -13.09 -3.88 -20.77
C VAL A 608 -14.16 -3.84 -19.67
N HIS A 609 -14.36 -2.71 -18.98
CA HIS A 609 -15.46 -2.55 -18.03
C HIS A 609 -16.85 -2.63 -18.69
N ILE A 610 -17.01 -2.06 -19.89
CA ILE A 610 -18.25 -2.16 -20.67
C ILE A 610 -18.49 -3.63 -21.07
N LEU A 611 -17.48 -4.29 -21.65
CA LEU A 611 -17.53 -5.70 -22.04
C LEU A 611 -17.94 -6.61 -20.87
N LEU A 612 -17.30 -6.45 -19.71
CA LEU A 612 -17.62 -7.21 -18.49
C LEU A 612 -19.04 -6.93 -17.97
N SER A 613 -19.48 -5.67 -17.99
CA SER A 613 -20.85 -5.28 -17.59
C SER A 613 -21.92 -5.83 -18.53
N THR A 614 -21.60 -5.96 -19.83
CA THR A 614 -22.49 -6.58 -20.84
C THR A 614 -22.48 -8.11 -20.72
N LEU A 615 -21.32 -8.74 -20.52
CA LEU A 615 -21.18 -10.20 -20.35
C LEU A 615 -22.07 -10.73 -19.21
N LEU A 616 -22.02 -10.08 -18.03
CA LEU A 616 -22.88 -10.45 -16.89
C LEU A 616 -24.39 -10.24 -17.16
N LYS A 617 -24.75 -9.42 -18.16
CA LYS A 617 -26.13 -9.23 -18.61
C LYS A 617 -26.56 -10.25 -19.67
N THR A 618 -25.75 -10.54 -20.68
CA THR A 618 -26.17 -11.35 -21.84
C THR A 618 -25.91 -12.84 -21.71
N ALA A 619 -24.81 -13.24 -21.05
CA ALA A 619 -24.43 -14.65 -20.89
C ALA A 619 -25.39 -15.44 -19.99
N ASP A 620 -25.34 -16.77 -20.10
CA ASP A 620 -26.15 -17.64 -19.25
C ASP A 620 -25.79 -17.43 -17.78
N SER A 621 -26.81 -17.37 -16.95
CA SER A 621 -26.69 -16.97 -15.56
C SER A 621 -26.40 -18.14 -14.62
N THR A 622 -26.64 -19.38 -15.05
CA THR A 622 -26.12 -20.56 -14.35
C THR A 622 -24.61 -20.65 -14.59
N SER A 623 -24.18 -20.71 -15.85
CA SER A 623 -22.77 -20.79 -16.25
C SER A 623 -21.96 -19.61 -15.74
N THR A 624 -22.49 -18.38 -15.76
CA THR A 624 -21.82 -17.19 -15.18
C THR A 624 -21.65 -17.31 -13.66
N LEU A 625 -22.64 -17.82 -12.92
CA LEU A 625 -22.50 -18.02 -11.47
C LEU A 625 -21.51 -19.13 -11.14
N SER A 626 -21.55 -20.27 -11.86
CA SER A 626 -20.56 -21.34 -11.74
C SER A 626 -19.14 -20.85 -12.07
N ALA A 627 -18.98 -20.09 -13.16
CA ALA A 627 -17.71 -19.48 -13.57
C ALA A 627 -17.13 -18.56 -12.49
N LEU A 628 -17.96 -17.67 -11.95
CA LEU A 628 -17.58 -16.75 -10.88
C LEU A 628 -17.22 -17.49 -9.59
N LEU A 629 -17.99 -18.51 -9.18
CA LEU A 629 -17.69 -19.33 -8.00
C LEU A 629 -16.37 -20.10 -8.15
N MET A 630 -16.08 -20.65 -9.34
CA MET A 630 -14.79 -21.28 -9.65
C MET A 630 -13.65 -20.27 -9.58
N LEU A 631 -13.80 -19.07 -10.15
CA LEU A 631 -12.80 -18.01 -10.08
C LEU A 631 -12.56 -17.53 -8.64
N LEU A 632 -13.62 -17.44 -7.83
CA LEU A 632 -13.54 -17.10 -6.41
C LEU A 632 -12.73 -18.16 -5.64
N GLN A 633 -13.01 -19.45 -5.88
CA GLN A 633 -12.29 -20.57 -5.28
C GLN A 633 -10.81 -20.60 -5.70
N GLU A 634 -10.51 -20.38 -6.99
CA GLU A 634 -9.13 -20.27 -7.49
C GLU A 634 -8.39 -19.09 -6.84
N SER A 635 -9.04 -17.93 -6.72
CA SER A 635 -8.48 -16.75 -6.05
C SER A 635 -8.23 -16.95 -4.55
N CYS A 636 -8.98 -17.84 -3.88
CA CYS A 636 -8.73 -18.23 -2.48
C CYS A 636 -7.56 -19.21 -2.34
N ASN A 637 -7.44 -20.17 -3.25
CA ASN A 637 -6.41 -21.20 -3.21
C ASN A 637 -5.04 -20.70 -3.72
N SER A 638 -5.04 -19.72 -4.62
CA SER A 638 -3.81 -19.17 -5.19
C SER A 638 -3.22 -18.03 -4.37
N SER A 639 -1.99 -18.23 -3.89
CA SER A 639 -1.19 -17.21 -3.21
C SER A 639 -0.67 -16.11 -4.13
N THR A 640 -0.81 -16.23 -5.47
CA THR A 640 -0.36 -15.23 -6.44
C THR A 640 -1.43 -14.18 -6.80
N CYS A 641 -2.69 -14.38 -6.41
CA CYS A 641 -3.77 -13.42 -6.69
C CYS A 641 -3.73 -12.23 -5.72
N SER A 642 -3.69 -11.01 -6.23
CA SER A 642 -3.69 -9.79 -5.40
C SER A 642 -5.03 -9.53 -4.70
N SER A 643 -5.07 -8.62 -3.75
CA SER A 643 -6.29 -8.23 -3.02
C SER A 643 -7.27 -7.47 -3.90
N GLU A 644 -6.78 -6.61 -4.80
CA GLU A 644 -7.60 -5.88 -5.78
C GLU A 644 -8.27 -6.84 -6.76
N PHE A 645 -7.57 -7.88 -7.20
CA PHE A 645 -8.16 -8.94 -8.04
C PHE A 645 -9.30 -9.66 -7.29
N LYS A 646 -9.08 -10.04 -6.03
CA LYS A 646 -10.10 -10.65 -5.16
C LYS A 646 -11.30 -9.72 -4.95
N GLU A 647 -11.06 -8.42 -4.79
CA GLU A 647 -12.12 -7.41 -4.67
C GLU A 647 -12.93 -7.24 -5.97
N LEU A 648 -12.27 -7.23 -7.13
CA LEU A 648 -12.93 -7.19 -8.43
C LEU A 648 -13.78 -8.46 -8.70
N VAL A 649 -13.29 -9.65 -8.32
CA VAL A 649 -14.08 -10.89 -8.38
C VAL A 649 -15.29 -10.82 -7.45
N MET A 650 -15.16 -10.28 -6.23
CA MET A 650 -16.31 -10.05 -5.34
C MET A 650 -17.30 -9.02 -5.90
N LYS A 651 -16.82 -7.93 -6.52
CA LYS A 651 -17.66 -6.93 -7.22
C LYS A 651 -18.47 -7.57 -8.35
N CYS A 652 -17.89 -8.52 -9.11
CA CYS A 652 -18.61 -9.30 -10.12
C CYS A 652 -19.73 -10.16 -9.51
N HIS A 653 -19.46 -10.83 -8.38
CA HIS A 653 -20.50 -11.58 -7.64
C HIS A 653 -21.63 -10.66 -7.15
N TRP A 654 -21.31 -9.51 -6.56
CA TRP A 654 -22.31 -8.56 -6.08
C TRP A 654 -23.12 -7.95 -7.23
N ARG A 655 -22.52 -7.76 -8.41
CA ARG A 655 -23.23 -7.36 -9.63
C ARG A 655 -24.21 -8.44 -10.09
N MET A 656 -23.81 -9.71 -10.13
CA MET A 656 -24.73 -10.82 -10.42
C MET A 656 -25.83 -10.97 -9.37
N ILE A 657 -25.53 -10.83 -8.07
CA ILE A 657 -26.51 -10.88 -6.98
C ILE A 657 -27.58 -9.78 -7.15
N LYS A 658 -27.22 -8.60 -7.68
CA LYS A 658 -28.16 -7.52 -8.03
C LYS A 658 -29.01 -7.83 -9.27
N LEU A 659 -28.55 -8.68 -10.20
CA LEU A 659 -29.28 -9.12 -11.39
C LEU A 659 -30.17 -10.37 -11.15
N LEU A 660 -29.93 -11.13 -10.07
CA LEU A 660 -30.74 -12.31 -9.71
C LEU A 660 -32.27 -12.08 -9.72
N PRO A 661 -32.83 -10.95 -9.22
CA PRO A 661 -34.29 -10.77 -9.18
C PRO A 661 -34.96 -10.76 -10.56
N GLU A 662 -34.22 -10.41 -11.61
CA GLU A 662 -34.70 -10.37 -13.00
C GLU A 662 -34.49 -11.72 -13.72
N LYS A 663 -33.52 -12.52 -13.26
CA LYS A 663 -33.05 -13.74 -13.95
C LYS A 663 -33.35 -15.06 -13.22
N VAL A 664 -33.93 -15.04 -12.02
CA VAL A 664 -34.08 -16.23 -11.16
C VAL A 664 -34.87 -17.38 -11.82
N GLU A 665 -35.82 -17.07 -12.70
CA GLU A 665 -36.64 -18.05 -13.40
C GLU A 665 -35.87 -18.84 -14.48
N ALA A 666 -34.70 -18.37 -14.90
CA ALA A 666 -33.81 -19.03 -15.87
C ALA A 666 -32.61 -19.75 -15.21
N LEU A 667 -32.52 -19.79 -13.88
CA LEU A 667 -31.41 -20.44 -13.17
C LEU A 667 -31.65 -21.93 -12.95
N TYR A 668 -30.68 -22.77 -13.33
CA TYR A 668 -30.67 -24.17 -12.92
C TYR A 668 -30.15 -24.29 -11.48
N LEU A 669 -31.06 -24.07 -10.53
CA LEU A 669 -30.77 -23.94 -9.10
C LEU A 669 -29.97 -25.11 -8.52
N ASP A 670 -30.28 -26.35 -8.90
CA ASP A 670 -29.58 -27.55 -8.44
C ASP A 670 -28.07 -27.49 -8.68
N ARG A 671 -27.65 -26.95 -9.84
CA ARG A 671 -26.23 -26.78 -10.16
C ARG A 671 -25.59 -25.68 -9.33
N VAL A 672 -26.24 -24.52 -9.21
CA VAL A 672 -25.72 -23.39 -8.43
C VAL A 672 -25.60 -23.76 -6.94
N LEU A 673 -26.55 -24.54 -6.40
CA LEU A 673 -26.51 -25.05 -5.02
C LEU A 673 -25.41 -26.10 -4.81
N LEU A 674 -25.15 -26.96 -5.80
CA LEU A 674 -24.02 -27.89 -5.79
C LEU A 674 -22.67 -27.14 -5.82
N ASP A 675 -22.51 -26.15 -6.69
CA ASP A 675 -21.27 -25.36 -6.78
C ASP A 675 -21.03 -24.55 -5.49
N ILE A 676 -22.09 -24.01 -4.85
CA ILE A 676 -22.01 -23.40 -3.51
C ILE A 676 -21.66 -24.44 -2.43
N HIS A 677 -22.22 -25.67 -2.49
CA HIS A 677 -21.86 -26.75 -1.55
C HIS A 677 -20.38 -27.11 -1.67
N ASN A 678 -19.88 -27.29 -2.88
CA ASN A 678 -18.48 -27.61 -3.16
C ASN A 678 -17.55 -26.51 -2.63
N PHE A 679 -17.87 -25.23 -2.87
CA PHE A 679 -17.14 -24.10 -2.30
C PHE A 679 -17.08 -24.16 -0.76
N LEU A 680 -18.22 -24.35 -0.10
CA LEU A 680 -18.30 -24.40 1.37
C LEU A 680 -17.65 -25.67 1.97
N LYS A 681 -17.51 -26.74 1.19
CA LYS A 681 -16.81 -27.98 1.57
C LYS A 681 -15.28 -27.82 1.52
N VAL A 682 -14.77 -27.03 0.57
CA VAL A 682 -13.33 -26.67 0.47
C VAL A 682 -12.90 -25.71 1.58
N PHE A 683 -13.80 -24.86 2.09
CA PHE A 683 -13.51 -23.92 3.17
C PHE A 683 -14.37 -24.16 4.44
N PRO A 684 -14.08 -25.19 5.27
CA PRO A 684 -14.72 -25.40 6.57
C PRO A 684 -14.52 -24.23 7.54
N ARG A 685 -15.45 -24.07 8.50
CA ARG A 685 -15.54 -22.90 9.41
C ARG A 685 -14.28 -22.64 10.22
N GLU A 686 -13.49 -23.68 10.44
CA GLU A 686 -12.26 -23.73 11.20
C GLU A 686 -11.13 -22.96 10.49
N VAL A 687 -11.15 -22.93 9.15
CA VAL A 687 -10.19 -22.19 8.29
C VAL A 687 -10.55 -20.70 8.19
N ILE A 688 -11.84 -20.35 8.35
CA ILE A 688 -12.43 -19.03 8.03
C ILE A 688 -12.00 -17.92 9.02
N ARG A 689 -11.15 -18.20 10.00
CA ARG A 689 -10.62 -17.20 10.94
C ARG A 689 -9.66 -16.18 10.31
N GLN A 690 -9.31 -16.33 9.03
CA GLN A 690 -8.54 -15.34 8.26
C GLN A 690 -9.46 -14.34 7.56
N LYS A 691 -9.22 -13.03 7.78
CA LYS A 691 -10.10 -11.93 7.33
C LYS A 691 -10.52 -11.93 5.85
N PRO A 692 -9.65 -12.15 4.85
CA PRO A 692 -10.09 -12.14 3.44
C PRO A 692 -11.04 -13.30 3.11
N ILE A 693 -10.83 -14.47 3.73
CA ILE A 693 -11.69 -15.66 3.54
C ILE A 693 -13.08 -15.40 4.12
N ASP A 694 -13.21 -14.65 5.22
CA ASP A 694 -14.53 -14.31 5.77
C ASP A 694 -15.32 -13.35 4.86
N LEU A 695 -14.71 -12.36 4.22
CA LEU A 695 -15.39 -11.49 3.24
C LEU A 695 -15.90 -12.27 2.01
N ILE A 696 -15.08 -13.19 1.53
CA ILE A 696 -15.40 -14.06 0.40
C ILE A 696 -16.53 -15.05 0.77
N HIS A 697 -16.43 -15.69 1.93
CA HIS A 697 -17.46 -16.58 2.47
C HIS A 697 -18.78 -15.85 2.81
N ARG A 698 -18.72 -14.60 3.27
CA ARG A 698 -19.90 -13.71 3.39
C ARG A 698 -20.53 -13.47 2.02
N THR A 699 -19.75 -13.24 0.98
CA THR A 699 -20.28 -13.06 -0.40
C THR A 699 -21.04 -14.30 -0.89
N VAL A 700 -20.48 -15.51 -0.69
CA VAL A 700 -21.16 -16.78 -1.04
C VAL A 700 -22.41 -17.02 -0.19
N LYS A 701 -22.40 -16.66 1.10
CA LYS A 701 -23.62 -16.67 1.94
C LYS A 701 -24.67 -15.67 1.47
N THR A 702 -24.28 -14.47 1.03
CA THR A 702 -25.20 -13.45 0.51
C THR A 702 -25.85 -13.90 -0.79
N LEU A 703 -25.11 -14.60 -1.66
CA LEU A 703 -25.68 -15.31 -2.81
C LEU A 703 -26.73 -16.34 -2.37
N LEU A 704 -26.36 -17.29 -1.50
CA LEU A 704 -27.26 -18.34 -1.01
C LEU A 704 -28.52 -17.78 -0.32
N HIS A 705 -28.37 -16.75 0.51
CA HIS A 705 -29.49 -16.08 1.18
C HIS A 705 -30.38 -15.31 0.20
N THR A 706 -29.80 -14.71 -0.86
CA THR A 706 -30.58 -14.03 -1.91
C THR A 706 -31.38 -15.03 -2.74
N LEU A 707 -30.80 -16.18 -3.09
CA LEU A 707 -31.51 -17.28 -3.76
C LEU A 707 -32.67 -17.79 -2.89
N TYR A 708 -32.44 -18.04 -1.59
CA TYR A 708 -33.50 -18.39 -0.64
C TYR A 708 -34.61 -17.33 -0.56
N ARG A 709 -34.26 -16.04 -0.55
CA ARG A 709 -35.24 -14.93 -0.49
C ARG A 709 -36.09 -14.82 -1.75
N LEU A 710 -35.56 -15.17 -2.93
CA LEU A 710 -36.28 -15.09 -4.20
C LEU A 710 -37.15 -16.34 -4.44
N VAL A 711 -36.58 -17.54 -4.25
CA VAL A 711 -37.25 -18.83 -4.51
C VAL A 711 -38.17 -19.27 -3.34
N GLY A 712 -37.89 -18.81 -2.13
CA GLY A 712 -38.60 -19.22 -0.92
C GLY A 712 -38.29 -20.67 -0.51
N PRO A 713 -39.20 -21.33 0.24
CA PRO A 713 -38.92 -22.66 0.82
C PRO A 713 -38.71 -23.78 -0.23
N LYS A 714 -39.20 -23.60 -1.47
CA LYS A 714 -39.02 -24.56 -2.58
C LYS A 714 -37.55 -24.81 -2.96
N ILE A 715 -36.63 -23.92 -2.58
CA ILE A 715 -35.19 -24.13 -2.83
C ILE A 715 -34.63 -25.38 -2.13
N MET A 716 -35.34 -25.94 -1.14
CA MET A 716 -35.00 -27.22 -0.50
C MET A 716 -35.17 -28.42 -1.44
N ASP A 717 -36.10 -28.33 -2.40
CA ASP A 717 -36.39 -29.40 -3.36
C ASP A 717 -35.22 -29.55 -4.36
N HIS A 718 -34.58 -28.43 -4.70
CA HIS A 718 -33.43 -28.29 -5.59
C HIS A 718 -32.08 -28.74 -4.97
N LEU A 719 -32.09 -29.42 -3.83
CA LEU A 719 -30.88 -30.02 -3.23
C LEU A 719 -30.62 -31.44 -3.80
N SER A 720 -31.09 -31.74 -5.01
CA SER A 720 -31.08 -33.10 -5.59
C SER A 720 -29.68 -33.67 -5.82
N LEU A 721 -28.75 -32.82 -6.29
CA LEU A 721 -27.39 -33.20 -6.67
C LEU A 721 -26.38 -33.27 -5.50
N ILE A 722 -26.83 -33.15 -4.25
CA ILE A 722 -25.96 -33.15 -3.05
C ILE A 722 -26.11 -34.48 -2.32
N GLU A 723 -25.08 -35.33 -2.42
CA GLU A 723 -25.06 -36.70 -1.86
C GLU A 723 -25.21 -36.73 -0.33
N ASN A 724 -24.40 -35.94 0.40
CA ASN A 724 -24.43 -35.86 1.86
C ASN A 724 -25.27 -34.65 2.35
N ARG A 725 -26.60 -34.80 2.35
CA ARG A 725 -27.55 -33.75 2.77
C ARG A 725 -27.38 -33.29 4.22
N ASP A 726 -27.36 -34.20 5.19
CA ASP A 726 -27.34 -33.82 6.62
C ASP A 726 -26.04 -33.16 7.10
N GLU A 727 -24.92 -33.41 6.42
CA GLU A 727 -23.64 -32.73 6.66
C GLU A 727 -23.50 -31.41 5.87
N SER A 728 -24.42 -31.13 4.93
CA SER A 728 -24.30 -30.01 3.99
C SER A 728 -24.39 -28.66 4.70
N ALA A 729 -23.30 -27.88 4.60
CA ALA A 729 -23.26 -26.50 5.11
C ALA A 729 -24.32 -25.58 4.45
N VAL A 730 -24.73 -25.90 3.21
CA VAL A 730 -25.81 -25.24 2.48
C VAL A 730 -27.17 -25.55 3.12
N GLU A 731 -27.47 -26.83 3.31
CA GLU A 731 -28.74 -27.25 3.90
C GLU A 731 -28.87 -26.78 5.35
N ALA A 732 -27.78 -26.87 6.12
CA ALA A 732 -27.69 -26.31 7.46
C ALA A 732 -27.75 -24.76 7.49
N HIS A 733 -27.60 -24.06 6.37
CA HIS A 733 -27.89 -22.62 6.25
C HIS A 733 -29.37 -22.38 5.91
N LEU A 734 -29.91 -23.08 4.92
CA LEU A 734 -31.31 -22.99 4.50
C LEU A 734 -32.28 -23.36 5.64
N LYS A 735 -32.05 -24.49 6.33
CA LYS A 735 -32.79 -24.91 7.55
C LYS A 735 -32.76 -23.87 8.68
N ARG A 736 -31.79 -22.94 8.70
CA ARG A 736 -31.77 -21.79 9.64
C ARG A 736 -32.49 -20.56 9.08
N ALA A 737 -32.35 -20.26 7.80
CA ALA A 737 -33.10 -19.19 7.14
C ALA A 737 -34.61 -19.41 7.27
N MET A 738 -35.08 -20.65 7.11
CA MET A 738 -36.49 -21.04 7.31
C MET A 738 -37.01 -20.75 8.73
N LYS A 739 -36.18 -20.84 9.77
CA LYS A 739 -36.59 -20.54 11.16
C LYS A 739 -36.78 -19.05 11.45
N HIS A 740 -36.32 -18.17 10.55
CA HIS A 740 -36.45 -16.72 10.66
C HIS A 740 -37.22 -16.11 9.47
N TYR A 741 -37.84 -16.94 8.63
CA TYR A 741 -38.57 -16.49 7.44
C TYR A 741 -39.97 -15.99 7.82
N VAL A 742 -40.10 -14.67 7.91
CA VAL A 742 -41.39 -13.98 7.85
C VAL A 742 -41.69 -13.70 6.36
N PRO A 743 -42.84 -14.13 5.81
CA PRO A 743 -43.19 -13.85 4.42
C PRO A 743 -43.24 -12.35 4.14
N SER A 744 -42.45 -11.88 3.18
CA SER A 744 -42.44 -10.46 2.81
C SER A 744 -43.67 -10.11 1.96
N LEU A 745 -44.31 -8.97 2.25
CA LEU A 745 -45.58 -8.55 1.65
C LEU A 745 -45.56 -8.50 0.10
N SER A 746 -44.39 -8.33 -0.51
CA SER A 746 -44.19 -8.41 -1.97
C SER A 746 -44.62 -9.74 -2.59
N GLN A 747 -44.50 -10.86 -1.87
CA GLN A 747 -45.00 -12.16 -2.33
C GLN A 747 -46.52 -12.29 -2.13
N VAL A 748 -47.10 -11.63 -1.12
CA VAL A 748 -48.56 -11.61 -0.87
C VAL A 748 -49.29 -10.76 -1.92
N VAL A 749 -48.72 -9.64 -2.37
CA VAL A 749 -49.31 -8.75 -3.38
C VAL A 749 -49.50 -9.40 -4.75
N ARG A 750 -48.72 -10.44 -5.10
CA ARG A 750 -48.95 -11.25 -6.30
C ARG A 750 -50.10 -12.27 -6.14
N SER A 751 -50.53 -12.56 -4.91
CA SER A 751 -51.56 -13.57 -4.59
C SER A 751 -52.93 -12.96 -4.24
N CYS A 752 -52.94 -11.81 -3.55
CA CYS A 752 -54.17 -11.23 -2.97
C CYS A 752 -54.73 -10.05 -3.79
N LYS A 753 -55.13 -10.28 -5.04
CA LYS A 753 -56.06 -9.38 -5.77
C LYS A 753 -57.51 -9.63 -5.34
N CYS A 754 -57.85 -9.40 -4.07
CA CYS A 754 -59.24 -9.32 -3.58
C CYS A 754 -59.34 -8.69 -2.18
N SER A 755 -60.47 -7.99 -1.95
CA SER A 755 -61.07 -7.67 -0.65
C SER A 755 -60.40 -6.66 0.33
N TRP A 756 -61.10 -5.51 0.50
CA TRP A 756 -61.22 -4.61 1.68
C TRP A 756 -59.92 -4.05 2.33
N LEU A 757 -59.65 -2.74 2.41
CA LEU A 757 -60.37 -1.58 3.00
C LEU A 757 -60.67 -1.67 4.52
N LEU A 758 -59.83 -1.03 5.37
CA LEU A 758 -60.19 0.09 6.29
C LEU A 758 -59.04 0.49 7.27
N VAL A 759 -58.71 1.81 7.36
CA VAL A 759 -58.03 2.58 8.47
C VAL A 759 -56.71 2.04 9.12
N PHE A 760 -55.89 2.81 9.87
CA PHE A 760 -55.96 4.18 10.43
C PHE A 760 -54.64 4.99 10.19
N THR A 761 -54.51 6.22 10.70
CA THR A 761 -53.45 7.22 10.38
C THR A 761 -52.97 7.96 11.66
N VAL A 762 -52.05 8.96 11.55
CA VAL A 762 -51.70 10.02 12.56
C VAL A 762 -50.71 9.56 13.69
N HIS A 763 -49.64 10.27 14.13
CA HIS A 763 -49.05 11.62 13.82
C HIS A 763 -47.50 11.73 14.11
N LEU A 764 -46.92 12.96 14.20
CA LEU A 764 -45.46 13.29 14.15
C LEU A 764 -44.95 14.38 15.15
N LYS A 765 -43.65 14.31 15.54
CA LYS A 765 -42.69 15.41 15.93
C LYS A 765 -42.90 16.20 17.29
N PRO A 766 -41.97 17.09 17.78
CA PRO A 766 -40.47 17.11 17.79
C PRO A 766 -39.71 17.71 19.05
N ALA A 767 -38.39 17.43 19.18
CA ALA A 767 -37.21 18.27 19.64
C ALA A 767 -37.03 18.97 21.04
N GLY A 768 -35.77 18.99 21.57
CA GLY A 768 -35.25 19.84 22.70
C GLY A 768 -33.76 19.58 23.14
N PRO A 769 -32.99 20.48 23.83
CA PRO A 769 -31.49 20.50 23.75
C PRO A 769 -30.55 20.77 25.01
N VAL A 770 -29.29 20.24 24.96
CA VAL A 770 -27.92 20.79 25.33
C VAL A 770 -27.45 21.16 26.79
N LYS A 771 -26.21 20.73 27.19
CA LYS A 771 -25.14 21.51 27.95
C LYS A 771 -23.76 20.79 28.16
N SER A 772 -22.74 21.45 28.77
CA SER A 772 -21.27 21.16 28.63
C SER A 772 -20.31 21.63 29.78
N SER A 773 -19.05 21.12 29.90
CA SER A 773 -17.90 21.76 30.64
C SER A 773 -16.47 21.19 30.30
N THR A 774 -15.36 21.79 30.82
CA THR A 774 -13.95 21.69 30.27
C THR A 774 -12.79 21.87 31.31
N LYS A 775 -11.51 21.47 31.00
CA LYS A 775 -10.22 22.28 31.13
C LYS A 775 -8.86 21.50 31.02
N SER A 776 -7.76 22.19 30.64
CA SER A 776 -6.31 21.80 30.72
C SER A 776 -5.35 23.04 30.58
N ALA A 777 -4.00 22.91 30.65
CA ALA A 777 -3.00 24.01 30.60
C ALA A 777 -1.55 23.62 30.11
N ALA A 778 -0.72 24.58 29.65
CA ALA A 778 0.70 24.39 29.17
C ALA A 778 1.52 25.73 29.03
N VAL A 779 2.88 25.71 29.00
CA VAL A 779 3.82 26.83 28.55
C VAL A 779 5.27 26.29 28.09
N PRO A 780 6.38 27.06 27.79
CA PRO A 780 7.11 27.00 26.48
C PRO A 780 8.67 26.82 26.51
N PHE A 781 9.41 27.12 25.41
CA PHE A 781 10.89 27.41 25.35
C PHE A 781 11.30 28.27 24.10
N SER A 782 12.59 28.60 23.90
CA SER A 782 13.13 29.79 23.17
C SER A 782 14.01 29.55 21.89
N THR A 783 14.53 30.62 21.26
CA THR A 783 15.20 30.69 19.91
C THR A 783 16.63 31.33 19.89
N GLU A 784 17.37 31.19 18.77
CA GLU A 784 18.66 31.86 18.44
C GLU A 784 18.75 32.32 16.95
N ASN A 785 19.77 33.12 16.58
CA ASN A 785 19.81 34.00 15.39
C ASN A 785 20.48 33.43 14.10
N PHE A 786 20.12 33.97 12.93
CA PHE A 786 20.80 33.71 11.63
C PHE A 786 20.84 34.93 10.68
N ASN A 787 21.74 34.92 9.68
CA ASN A 787 22.10 36.10 8.85
C ASN A 787 21.20 36.28 7.58
N PRO A 788 20.54 37.45 7.37
CA PRO A 788 19.58 37.63 6.27
C PRO A 788 20.11 37.69 4.83
N ALA A 789 21.38 38.05 4.59
CA ALA A 789 21.83 38.40 3.23
C ALA A 789 21.77 37.23 2.23
N HIS A 790 22.15 36.02 2.67
CA HIS A 790 22.16 34.80 1.84
C HIS A 790 20.73 34.24 1.56
N PHE A 791 19.70 34.83 2.15
CA PHE A 791 18.33 34.32 2.14
C PHE A 791 17.51 34.82 0.93
N GLN A 792 17.66 36.10 0.58
CA GLN A 792 16.85 36.74 -0.47
C GLN A 792 17.07 36.12 -1.86
N GLU A 793 18.30 35.68 -2.15
CA GLU A 793 18.65 35.06 -3.43
C GLU A 793 17.96 33.70 -3.61
N ARG A 794 17.85 32.89 -2.54
CA ARG A 794 17.16 31.60 -2.56
C ARG A 794 15.64 31.72 -2.71
N LEU A 795 15.03 32.79 -2.20
CA LEU A 795 13.59 33.02 -2.37
C LEU A 795 13.21 33.35 -3.82
N ARG A 796 13.99 34.21 -4.50
CA ARG A 796 13.73 34.62 -5.90
C ARG A 796 13.65 33.42 -6.85
N VAL A 797 14.60 32.49 -6.75
CA VAL A 797 14.68 31.31 -7.63
C VAL A 797 13.53 30.32 -7.40
N ARG A 798 12.96 30.28 -6.19
CA ARG A 798 11.98 29.25 -5.79
C ARG A 798 10.52 29.63 -6.07
N CYS A 799 10.22 30.91 -6.32
CA CYS A 799 8.84 31.43 -6.38
C CYS A 799 8.30 31.73 -7.80
N GLY A 800 9.09 31.51 -8.87
CA GLY A 800 8.58 31.47 -10.26
C GLY A 800 7.90 32.73 -10.81
N LEU A 801 8.30 33.93 -10.36
CA LEU A 801 7.70 35.20 -10.81
C LEU A 801 8.23 35.63 -12.20
N PRO A 802 7.37 36.18 -13.08
CA PRO A 802 7.77 36.60 -14.43
C PRO A 802 8.61 37.89 -14.42
N VAL A 803 9.55 38.00 -15.36
CA VAL A 803 10.45 39.16 -15.50
C VAL A 803 9.74 40.29 -16.25
N VAL A 804 9.55 41.43 -15.58
CA VAL A 804 9.18 42.70 -16.23
C VAL A 804 10.44 43.55 -16.40
N SER A 805 10.71 43.97 -17.65
CA SER A 805 11.93 44.69 -18.02
C SER A 805 11.74 46.20 -18.00
N SER A 806 12.64 46.92 -17.32
CA SER A 806 12.83 48.36 -17.49
C SER A 806 14.30 48.74 -17.23
N LYS A 807 15.12 48.73 -18.28
CA LYS A 807 16.50 49.24 -18.27
C LYS A 807 16.53 50.78 -18.30
N PRO A 808 17.50 51.40 -17.63
CA PRO A 808 18.42 52.32 -18.32
C PRO A 808 19.80 51.68 -18.62
N ALA A 809 20.74 52.50 -19.13
CA ALA A 809 21.98 52.04 -19.75
C ALA A 809 23.12 51.64 -18.79
N LEU A 810 24.12 50.96 -19.36
CA LEU A 810 25.34 50.42 -18.74
C LEU A 810 26.44 51.49 -18.54
N PRO A 811 27.38 51.24 -17.61
CA PRO A 811 28.80 51.14 -18.01
C PRO A 811 29.31 49.70 -18.14
N SER A 812 30.51 49.52 -18.68
CA SER A 812 31.08 48.19 -18.95
C SER A 812 31.45 47.45 -17.65
N SER A 813 31.28 46.12 -17.65
CA SER A 813 31.60 45.27 -16.49
C SER A 813 33.10 45.17 -16.18
N MET A 814 33.97 45.71 -17.04
CA MET A 814 35.43 45.63 -16.88
C MET A 814 35.98 46.74 -15.99
N ASP A 815 35.46 47.97 -16.13
CA ASP A 815 35.93 49.15 -15.40
C ASP A 815 35.63 49.03 -13.88
N MET A 816 34.46 48.46 -13.54
CA MET A 816 34.10 48.14 -12.16
C MET A 816 35.05 47.11 -11.53
N LEU A 817 35.49 46.10 -12.29
CA LEU A 817 36.41 45.08 -11.78
C LEU A 817 37.82 45.65 -11.57
N GLN A 818 38.30 46.53 -12.45
CA GLN A 818 39.58 47.21 -12.23
C GLN A 818 39.50 48.18 -11.04
N SER A 819 38.41 48.94 -10.91
CA SER A 819 38.19 49.83 -9.76
C SER A 819 38.17 49.09 -8.42
N GLN A 820 37.49 47.94 -8.33
CA GLN A 820 37.50 47.13 -7.11
C GLN A 820 38.83 46.41 -6.87
N LEU A 821 39.58 46.06 -7.91
CA LEU A 821 40.93 45.50 -7.74
C LEU A 821 41.90 46.53 -7.17
N SER A 822 41.86 47.79 -7.63
CA SER A 822 42.64 48.88 -7.06
C SER A 822 42.29 49.15 -5.59
N GLN A 823 40.98 49.24 -5.26
CA GLN A 823 40.52 49.46 -3.89
C GLN A 823 40.96 48.32 -2.93
N LEU A 824 41.02 47.08 -3.42
CA LEU A 824 41.51 45.92 -2.65
C LEU A 824 43.04 45.85 -2.53
N LEU A 825 43.79 46.62 -3.33
CA LEU A 825 45.23 46.79 -3.18
C LEU A 825 45.55 47.93 -2.21
N GLU A 826 44.91 49.09 -2.37
CA GLU A 826 45.04 50.24 -1.46
C GLU A 826 44.68 49.85 -0.01
N ALA A 827 43.54 49.19 0.20
CA ALA A 827 43.11 48.70 1.51
C ALA A 827 44.04 47.63 2.13
N ARG A 828 44.97 47.05 1.34
CA ARG A 828 45.96 46.08 1.82
C ARG A 828 47.27 46.75 2.22
N GLU A 829 47.71 47.76 1.47
CA GLU A 829 48.87 48.59 1.85
C GLU A 829 48.58 49.42 3.13
N GLU A 830 47.33 49.84 3.35
CA GLU A 830 46.90 50.44 4.61
C GLU A 830 46.96 49.47 5.81
N GLN A 831 46.68 48.17 5.62
CA GLN A 831 46.74 47.17 6.70
C GLN A 831 48.17 46.83 7.13
N ASP A 832 49.11 46.65 6.18
CA ASP A 832 50.51 46.38 6.51
C ASP A 832 51.20 47.60 7.17
N SER A 833 50.65 48.80 7.00
CA SER A 833 51.20 50.06 7.55
C SER A 833 50.93 50.31 9.04
N GLN A 834 49.98 49.60 9.69
CA GLN A 834 49.52 49.95 11.05
C GLN A 834 50.09 49.12 12.20
N ASN A 835 50.83 48.03 11.94
CA ASN A 835 51.19 47.04 12.96
C ASN A 835 52.66 47.14 13.46
N VAL A 836 53.05 48.29 14.02
CA VAL A 836 54.41 48.52 14.57
C VAL A 836 54.37 49.11 15.99
N ARG A 837 54.71 48.30 17.01
CA ARG A 837 55.21 48.70 18.36
C ARG A 837 55.89 47.49 19.07
N PRO A 838 56.68 47.69 20.15
CA PRO A 838 58.01 47.06 20.24
C PRO A 838 58.17 45.81 21.13
N ARG A 839 59.34 45.14 20.95
CA ARG A 839 59.89 44.01 21.72
C ARG A 839 60.22 44.38 23.18
N SER A 840 60.31 43.46 24.14
CA SER A 840 61.43 42.51 24.35
C SER A 840 61.35 41.89 25.78
N PRO A 841 62.20 40.93 26.24
CA PRO A 841 63.16 40.02 25.57
C PRO A 841 63.05 38.51 26.01
N VAL A 842 64.05 37.68 25.65
CA VAL A 842 64.47 36.36 26.24
C VAL A 842 63.85 35.04 25.71
N THR A 843 64.29 34.62 24.50
CA THR A 843 65.03 33.36 24.13
C THR A 843 64.88 32.02 24.93
N PRO A 844 65.22 30.84 24.33
CA PRO A 844 65.02 30.36 22.94
C PRO A 844 64.76 28.82 22.76
N VAL A 845 63.97 28.37 21.78
CA VAL A 845 64.02 26.98 21.20
C VAL A 845 63.78 27.04 19.67
N GLY A 846 64.31 26.05 18.92
CA GLY A 846 64.41 26.04 17.45
C GLY A 846 63.16 25.60 16.63
N PRO A 847 63.30 25.52 15.28
CA PRO A 847 62.17 25.52 14.33
C PRO A 847 61.67 24.13 13.87
N PRO A 848 60.44 24.06 13.28
CA PRO A 848 59.89 22.87 12.62
C PRO A 848 60.43 22.64 11.18
N PRO A 849 60.22 21.45 10.58
CA PRO A 849 60.77 21.08 9.27
C PRO A 849 60.04 21.68 8.06
N ASP A 850 60.71 21.59 6.90
CA ASP A 850 60.43 22.35 5.69
C ASP A 850 59.39 21.72 4.72
N LEU A 851 58.70 22.58 3.96
CA LEU A 851 57.66 22.25 2.99
C LEU A 851 58.20 21.57 1.72
N SER A 852 59.50 21.75 1.42
CA SER A 852 60.18 21.21 0.25
C SER A 852 60.12 19.68 0.14
N ASP A 853 60.31 18.95 1.24
CA ASP A 853 60.35 17.48 1.25
C ASP A 853 58.95 16.85 1.00
N PHE A 854 57.88 17.58 1.32
CA PHE A 854 56.50 17.17 0.99
C PHE A 854 56.24 17.25 -0.52
N ILE A 855 56.69 18.34 -1.17
CA ILE A 855 56.57 18.55 -2.62
C ILE A 855 57.38 17.48 -3.38
N ALA A 856 58.61 17.21 -2.94
CA ALA A 856 59.47 16.17 -3.50
C ALA A 856 58.89 14.75 -3.39
N ARG A 857 57.97 14.51 -2.44
CA ARG A 857 57.23 13.26 -2.28
C ARG A 857 56.06 13.12 -3.25
N LEU A 858 55.33 14.21 -3.54
CA LEU A 858 54.19 14.19 -4.46
C LEU A 858 54.61 13.92 -5.91
N GLU A 859 55.65 14.59 -6.40
CA GLU A 859 56.20 14.33 -7.74
C GLU A 859 56.66 12.86 -7.91
N ARG A 860 57.24 12.28 -6.84
CA ARG A 860 57.72 10.88 -6.85
C ARG A 860 56.58 9.84 -6.83
N ILE A 861 55.38 10.21 -6.38
CA ILE A 861 54.18 9.36 -6.47
C ILE A 861 53.57 9.44 -7.87
N LYS A 862 53.49 10.65 -8.44
CA LYS A 862 52.98 10.92 -9.78
C LYS A 862 53.74 10.19 -10.90
N ALA A 863 55.04 9.94 -10.71
CA ALA A 863 55.87 9.19 -11.65
C ALA A 863 55.60 7.67 -11.70
N ASN A 864 54.91 7.10 -10.70
CA ASN A 864 54.67 5.64 -10.57
C ASN A 864 53.24 5.22 -10.95
N LEU A 865 52.56 5.98 -11.81
CA LEU A 865 51.15 5.77 -12.19
C LEU A 865 50.92 5.71 -13.72
N HIS A 866 51.95 5.30 -14.46
CA HIS A 866 51.89 4.92 -15.88
C HIS A 866 52.65 3.61 -16.10
#